data_AF-A0A4V6DFN8-F1
#
_entry.id   AF-A0A4V6DFN8-F1
#
_cell.length_a   1.000
_cell.length_b   1.000
_cell.length_c   1.000
_cell.angle_alpha   90.00
_cell.angle_beta   90.00
_cell.angle_gamma   90.00
#
_symmetry.space_group_name_H-M   'P 1'
#
loop_
_entity.id
_entity.type
_entity.pdbx_description
1 polymer ?
#
loop_
_entity_poly.entity_id
_entity_poly.type
_entity_poly.pdbx_seq_one_letter_code
_entity_poly.pdbx_strand_id
1 'polypeptide(L)'
;MRVRNTIIDVLGVVVVVVVVLASSPVAATPVRRDVPWVVGQPVRTSSGLVQGHAASTASQGHQCMQPTVNANASVPDGFANLGVPTSAVSVLGVLADPGSQSEDCLTLNVWTKPQVGEEKKAVMVWIHGGAFMLGSSRVPATNGQFITDQSDVVLVSLNYRLNVFGFPGNPASAPNLGLLDVRMAVQWVRENIDKFGGDVNRITLFGQSAGGSLVDYYSYAFASDPIANGFIAMSGTANGFGVFTNKSVNARWFGITAAVGCGDAQTDPVTVHNCMLLKSPAEIVNGITASGTGAPGAAVFAPVVDDTLVFADYGGRASANGGYIVGNDDNEAGLFKLGAPTINETVWTGLNLVSFECPAARRATRAAAAGHPTWRYRYFGDFPNMVLSTTPSSGAWHTSELPILFDTTPQSPIVNTPQETDTGFYFRAAWTAFAKNPSTGLLRFDGNETWAPYQVDGSNLNRLAFEGQTRTNLGTAVPFDENLIAKTHHRCHRHLFVAIAVSSLSSSPPLRKSSVFVEHLNNMPQQQTDNTQLEAFTSSQDESEDGHTAQSLPRADEGMPAWKFLLGAFVVEAVLWGFPVSYGVFQDFYSKHPDFRDDPNIAVIGTVATSIYYLGGPVALPLVARFQAWQRPLIVVGWLGCVASLVAASFATTVPGLIATQGVLYGLAFMLLNYPVLRMLNEWFVRRRGFAFGIMSAGAGCSGVGLPFLIDLLLSRYGYRTTLRAVGVAQFVVVLPVVPLLRGRLPVSKQAALRRVDFAFFRNPLFYCFALANLLQALGYYIPSLYLPTYATALGLSGTMGALLLAANNLAVIVGQLALGYVSDRVNNVLILVFASSFAASVASFAVWGNAASLAPLMAFSLAFGLATGGFPCLWPKFGSILADDPGPVYGFMAFGKGVGNILTGPISAPLMAGAVGSGYGLGRFEPLILYLGSMMLCSSLGIMGWPLFRHDNKR
;
A
#
# COMPACT_ATOMS: atom_id res chain seq x y z
N MET A 1 -1.82 -30.52 -43.21
CA MET A 1 -1.54 -31.28 -41.97
C MET A 1 -0.19 -30.95 -41.33
N ARG A 2 0.97 -31.01 -42.03
CA ARG A 2 2.29 -30.74 -41.40
C ARG A 2 2.41 -29.41 -40.60
N VAL A 3 1.80 -28.32 -41.09
CA VAL A 3 1.82 -26.99 -40.43
C VAL A 3 1.24 -27.00 -39.00
N ARG A 4 0.29 -27.91 -38.71
CA ARG A 4 -0.33 -27.98 -37.36
C ARG A 4 0.61 -28.61 -36.33
N ASN A 5 1.54 -29.46 -36.75
CA ASN A 5 2.45 -30.14 -35.83
C ASN A 5 3.56 -29.20 -35.38
N THR A 6 4.26 -28.50 -36.28
CA THR A 6 5.41 -27.64 -35.91
C THR A 6 5.08 -26.57 -34.86
N ILE A 7 3.88 -25.98 -34.91
CA ILE A 7 3.43 -25.00 -33.91
C ILE A 7 3.10 -25.67 -32.56
N ILE A 8 2.48 -26.86 -32.60
CA ILE A 8 2.22 -27.67 -31.39
C ILE A 8 3.53 -28.19 -30.78
N ASP A 9 4.51 -28.57 -31.61
CA ASP A 9 5.83 -29.04 -31.18
C ASP A 9 6.65 -27.91 -30.57
N VAL A 10 6.61 -26.70 -31.13
CA VAL A 10 7.27 -25.51 -30.53
C VAL A 10 6.59 -25.09 -29.22
N LEU A 11 5.25 -25.08 -29.15
CA LEU A 11 4.52 -24.86 -27.88
C LEU A 11 4.83 -25.96 -26.86
N GLY A 12 4.90 -27.22 -27.29
CA GLY A 12 5.27 -28.37 -26.48
C GLY A 12 6.68 -28.26 -25.92
N VAL A 13 7.67 -27.89 -26.75
CA VAL A 13 9.06 -27.67 -26.32
C VAL A 13 9.17 -26.48 -25.36
N VAL A 14 8.45 -25.38 -25.58
CA VAL A 14 8.44 -24.23 -24.64
C VAL A 14 7.83 -24.63 -23.29
N VAL A 15 6.72 -25.37 -23.27
CA VAL A 15 6.12 -25.90 -22.02
C VAL A 15 7.07 -26.90 -21.35
N VAL A 16 7.67 -27.81 -22.10
CA VAL A 16 8.61 -28.82 -21.56
C VAL A 16 9.87 -28.16 -21.00
N VAL A 17 10.47 -27.15 -21.65
CA VAL A 17 11.66 -26.46 -21.11
C VAL A 17 11.33 -25.68 -19.83
N VAL A 18 10.16 -25.05 -19.75
CA VAL A 18 9.69 -24.38 -18.52
C VAL A 18 9.42 -25.39 -17.39
N VAL A 19 8.84 -26.55 -17.70
CA VAL A 19 8.61 -27.62 -16.72
C VAL A 19 9.93 -28.30 -16.29
N VAL A 20 10.86 -28.55 -17.20
CA VAL A 20 12.16 -29.20 -16.92
C VAL A 20 13.06 -28.31 -16.06
N LEU A 21 13.05 -26.99 -16.28
CA LEU A 21 13.75 -26.04 -15.40
C LEU A 21 13.06 -25.89 -14.03
N ALA A 22 11.75 -26.20 -13.93
CA ALA A 22 11.01 -26.23 -12.67
C ALA A 22 11.10 -27.58 -11.92
N SER A 23 11.60 -28.64 -12.55
CA SER A 23 11.58 -30.01 -12.01
C SER A 23 12.95 -30.57 -11.61
N SER A 24 14.00 -29.73 -11.53
CA SER A 24 15.29 -30.13 -10.92
C SER A 24 15.10 -30.38 -9.41
N PRO A 25 15.19 -31.63 -8.92
CA PRO A 25 14.95 -31.93 -7.51
C PRO A 25 16.22 -31.65 -6.71
N VAL A 26 16.41 -30.40 -6.28
CA VAL A 26 17.21 -30.18 -5.07
C VAL A 26 16.47 -30.88 -3.94
N ALA A 27 17.07 -31.95 -3.42
CA ALA A 27 16.45 -32.79 -2.39
C ALA A 27 16.21 -31.97 -1.12
N ALA A 28 15.02 -31.39 -1.01
CA ALA A 28 14.47 -30.95 0.25
C ALA A 28 14.28 -32.22 1.09
N THR A 29 15.22 -32.44 2.02
CA THR A 29 15.04 -33.41 3.09
C THR A 29 13.67 -33.18 3.70
N PRO A 30 12.87 -34.24 3.95
CA PRO A 30 11.58 -34.07 4.61
C PRO A 30 11.87 -33.51 5.99
N VAL A 31 11.55 -32.22 6.18
CA VAL A 31 11.56 -31.61 7.51
C VAL A 31 10.55 -32.40 8.31
N ARG A 32 11.06 -33.16 9.28
CA ARG A 32 10.23 -33.85 10.26
C ARG A 32 9.26 -32.83 10.86
N ARG A 33 7.96 -33.07 10.65
CA ARG A 33 6.98 -32.72 11.69
C ARG A 33 7.46 -33.38 12.99
N ASP A 34 7.10 -32.80 14.13
CA ASP A 34 7.44 -33.29 15.48
C ASP A 34 8.78 -32.80 16.06
N VAL A 35 9.20 -31.56 15.74
CA VAL A 35 10.00 -30.75 16.68
C VAL A 35 9.14 -29.57 17.15
N PRO A 36 8.63 -29.57 18.40
CA PRO A 36 7.91 -28.41 18.93
C PRO A 36 8.84 -27.20 18.99
N TRP A 37 8.29 -26.01 18.72
CA TRP A 37 9.03 -24.74 18.77
C TRP A 37 9.69 -24.56 20.13
N VAL A 38 10.99 -24.24 20.15
CA VAL A 38 11.77 -24.09 21.39
C VAL A 38 11.97 -22.61 21.69
N VAL A 39 11.76 -22.20 22.95
CA VAL A 39 12.01 -20.83 23.41
C VAL A 39 13.47 -20.45 23.09
N GLY A 40 13.66 -19.31 22.43
CA GLY A 40 14.98 -18.85 21.98
C GLY A 40 15.41 -19.35 20.60
N GLN A 41 14.62 -20.18 19.93
CA GLN A 41 14.83 -20.54 18.53
C GLN A 41 14.80 -19.27 17.63
N PRO A 42 15.77 -19.07 16.72
CA PRO A 42 15.72 -17.97 15.76
C PRO A 42 14.49 -18.09 14.83
N VAL A 43 13.66 -17.06 14.82
CA VAL A 43 12.47 -16.96 13.98
C VAL A 43 12.80 -16.13 12.74
N ARG A 44 12.52 -16.68 11.54
CA ARG A 44 12.76 -15.98 10.28
C ARG A 44 11.55 -15.12 9.91
N THR A 45 11.58 -13.87 10.36
CA THR A 45 10.63 -12.85 9.95
C THR A 45 10.85 -12.47 8.49
N SER A 46 10.04 -11.53 8.02
CA SER A 46 10.17 -10.94 6.72
C SER A 46 11.45 -10.07 6.68
N SER A 47 11.68 -9.20 7.65
CA SER A 47 12.88 -8.34 7.70
C SER A 47 14.20 -9.10 7.94
N GLY A 48 14.20 -10.26 8.60
CA GLY A 48 15.43 -11.02 8.85
C GLY A 48 15.25 -12.26 9.73
N LEU A 49 16.33 -12.71 10.35
CA LEU A 49 16.24 -13.58 11.52
C LEU A 49 16.14 -12.69 12.75
N VAL A 50 15.16 -12.95 13.61
CA VAL A 50 15.11 -12.41 14.97
C VAL A 50 15.35 -13.57 15.93
N GLN A 51 16.18 -13.35 16.96
CA GLN A 51 16.40 -14.34 18.00
C GLN A 51 15.63 -13.91 19.24
N GLY A 52 14.65 -14.72 19.63
CA GLY A 52 13.94 -14.53 20.89
C GLY A 52 14.79 -14.94 22.09
N HIS A 53 14.28 -14.67 23.29
CA HIS A 53 14.80 -15.11 24.57
C HIS A 53 13.62 -15.50 25.47
N ALA A 54 13.87 -16.11 26.62
CA ALA A 54 12.84 -16.22 27.66
C ALA A 54 12.40 -14.80 28.08
N ALA A 55 11.10 -14.57 28.23
CA ALA A 55 10.54 -13.23 28.42
C ALA A 55 11.25 -12.46 29.54
N SER A 56 11.67 -11.23 29.24
CA SER A 56 12.38 -10.32 30.14
C SER A 56 12.00 -8.89 29.82
N THR A 57 11.97 -8.02 30.83
CA THR A 57 11.73 -6.57 30.66
C THR A 57 12.95 -5.81 30.13
N ALA A 58 14.12 -6.44 30.07
CA ALA A 58 15.41 -5.78 29.85
C ALA A 58 15.81 -5.58 28.37
N SER A 59 15.00 -6.03 27.41
CA SER A 59 15.40 -6.19 26.00
C SER A 59 14.42 -5.59 24.97
N GLN A 60 13.47 -4.77 25.41
CA GLN A 60 12.45 -4.16 24.55
C GLN A 60 12.97 -2.85 23.90
N GLY A 61 12.47 -2.52 22.70
CA GLY A 61 12.91 -1.36 21.91
C GLY A 61 12.57 0.01 22.53
N HIS A 62 13.21 1.08 22.04
CA HIS A 62 13.10 2.43 22.62
C HIS A 62 11.67 2.95 22.73
N GLN A 63 11.41 3.81 23.72
CA GLN A 63 10.18 4.60 23.76
C GLN A 63 10.20 5.60 22.60
N CYS A 64 9.03 5.96 22.07
CA CYS A 64 8.94 7.13 21.19
C CYS A 64 9.15 8.42 21.98
N MET A 65 9.69 9.44 21.30
CA MET A 65 9.91 10.78 21.85
C MET A 65 8.64 11.34 22.50
N GLN A 66 8.73 11.70 23.78
CA GLN A 66 7.60 12.15 24.60
C GLN A 66 8.05 13.06 25.75
N PRO A 67 7.21 14.00 26.23
CA PRO A 67 7.54 14.80 27.42
C PRO A 67 7.85 13.91 28.63
N THR A 68 9.02 14.11 29.24
CA THR A 68 9.33 13.48 30.54
C THR A 68 8.43 14.05 31.62
N VAL A 69 7.74 13.18 32.35
CA VAL A 69 7.02 13.55 33.56
C VAL A 69 8.05 13.97 34.60
N ASN A 70 8.13 15.27 34.91
CA ASN A 70 9.12 15.81 35.83
C ASN A 70 8.89 15.25 37.25
N ALA A 71 9.82 14.42 37.73
CA ALA A 71 9.81 13.91 39.11
C ALA A 71 9.89 15.02 40.18
N ASN A 72 10.36 16.21 39.79
CA ASN A 72 10.42 17.41 40.63
C ASN A 72 9.19 18.34 40.47
N ALA A 73 8.11 17.88 39.84
CA ALA A 73 6.87 18.65 39.79
C ALA A 73 6.34 18.88 41.22
N SER A 74 5.91 20.11 41.52
CA SER A 74 5.26 20.41 42.79
C SER A 74 4.00 19.57 42.94
N VAL A 75 3.88 18.86 44.07
CA VAL A 75 2.67 18.11 44.44
C VAL A 75 1.45 19.04 44.31
N PRO A 76 0.40 18.67 43.54
CA PRO A 76 -0.75 19.55 43.33
C PRO A 76 -1.42 19.98 44.64
N ASP A 77 -1.87 21.25 44.69
CA ASP A 77 -2.64 21.76 45.83
C ASP A 77 -3.84 20.86 46.11
N GLY A 78 -4.01 20.43 47.36
CA GLY A 78 -5.09 19.53 47.77
C GLY A 78 -4.81 18.04 47.59
N PHE A 79 -3.69 17.62 46.97
CA PHE A 79 -3.33 16.20 46.83
C PHE A 79 -3.24 15.47 48.17
N ALA A 80 -2.75 16.14 49.21
CA ALA A 80 -2.69 15.62 50.58
C ALA A 80 -4.07 15.23 51.16
N ASN A 81 -5.16 15.79 50.63
CA ASN A 81 -6.52 15.50 51.09
C ASN A 81 -7.10 14.22 50.48
N LEU A 82 -6.47 13.66 49.43
CA LEU A 82 -6.98 12.49 48.72
C LEU A 82 -6.86 11.16 49.50
N GLY A 83 -6.03 11.12 50.55
CA GLY A 83 -5.74 9.89 51.28
C GLY A 83 -5.09 8.83 50.38
N VAL A 84 -4.00 9.19 49.71
CA VAL A 84 -3.27 8.31 48.78
C VAL A 84 -2.58 7.19 49.59
N PRO A 85 -2.96 5.91 49.42
CA PRO A 85 -2.35 4.80 50.17
C PRO A 85 -0.96 4.45 49.61
N THR A 86 -0.14 3.77 50.42
CA THR A 86 1.21 3.35 49.99
C THR A 86 1.19 2.40 48.77
N SER A 87 0.10 1.65 48.57
CA SER A 87 -0.13 0.82 47.39
C SER A 87 -0.25 1.61 46.09
N ALA A 88 -0.78 2.84 46.13
CA ALA A 88 -0.93 3.69 44.96
C ALA A 88 0.41 3.95 44.24
N VAL A 89 1.49 4.13 45.00
CA VAL A 89 2.85 4.32 44.44
C VAL A 89 3.32 3.08 43.67
N SER A 90 3.02 1.88 44.18
CA SER A 90 3.40 0.62 43.51
C SER A 90 2.63 0.41 42.20
N VAL A 91 1.32 0.67 42.18
CA VAL A 91 0.50 0.47 40.96
C VAL A 91 0.78 1.54 39.90
N LEU A 92 0.98 2.81 40.31
CA LEU A 92 1.45 3.86 39.40
C LEU A 92 2.87 3.55 38.89
N GLY A 93 3.71 2.91 39.70
CA GLY A 93 5.06 2.48 39.33
C GLY A 93 5.09 1.45 38.20
N VAL A 94 4.13 0.50 38.12
CA VAL A 94 4.05 -0.45 37.00
C VAL A 94 3.40 0.13 35.74
N LEU A 95 2.66 1.24 35.87
CA LEU A 95 2.14 2.01 34.74
C LEU A 95 3.17 3.00 34.16
N ALA A 96 4.22 3.33 34.91
CA ALA A 96 5.34 4.15 34.44
C ALA A 96 6.32 3.34 33.58
N ASP A 97 6.93 3.99 32.58
CA ASP A 97 7.92 3.37 31.70
C ASP A 97 9.35 3.84 32.06
N PRO A 98 10.25 2.95 32.50
CA PRO A 98 11.61 3.29 32.92
C PRO A 98 12.62 3.40 31.76
N GLY A 99 12.21 3.15 30.52
CA GLY A 99 13.11 3.08 29.37
C GLY A 99 13.64 4.41 28.82
N SER A 100 14.61 4.33 27.92
CA SER A 100 15.11 5.47 27.14
C SER A 100 14.22 5.79 25.92
N GLN A 101 14.19 7.06 25.52
CA GLN A 101 13.47 7.54 24.34
C GLN A 101 14.38 7.59 23.10
N SER A 102 13.78 7.46 21.92
CA SER A 102 14.40 7.65 20.60
C SER A 102 13.34 8.03 19.57
N GLU A 103 13.75 8.61 18.43
CA GLU A 103 12.90 8.62 17.23
C GLU A 103 12.88 7.24 16.53
N ASP A 104 13.95 6.46 16.67
CA ASP A 104 13.98 5.04 16.29
C ASP A 104 13.26 4.20 17.35
N CYS A 105 11.94 4.36 17.38
CA CYS A 105 11.05 3.76 18.36
C CYS A 105 10.03 2.78 17.76
N LEU A 106 9.96 2.63 16.43
CA LEU A 106 8.94 1.82 15.74
C LEU A 106 9.24 0.31 15.84
N THR A 107 9.23 -0.18 17.08
CA THR A 107 9.47 -1.56 17.46
C THR A 107 8.19 -2.24 17.96
N LEU A 108 8.18 -3.57 17.89
CA LEU A 108 7.13 -4.40 18.46
C LEU A 108 7.74 -5.59 19.21
N ASN A 109 7.00 -6.11 20.17
CA ASN A 109 7.35 -7.28 20.98
C ASN A 109 6.39 -8.42 20.62
N VAL A 110 6.86 -9.66 20.61
CA VAL A 110 6.04 -10.85 20.35
C VAL A 110 6.24 -11.87 21.46
N TRP A 111 5.17 -12.19 22.18
CA TRP A 111 5.13 -13.29 23.15
C TRP A 111 4.43 -14.50 22.51
N THR A 112 5.08 -15.65 22.60
CA THR A 112 4.54 -16.94 22.15
C THR A 112 5.18 -18.06 22.97
N LYS A 113 4.45 -19.16 23.14
CA LYS A 113 4.91 -20.37 23.81
C LYS A 113 4.51 -21.60 23.01
N PRO A 114 5.28 -22.70 23.06
CA PRO A 114 4.78 -23.99 22.62
C PRO A 114 3.68 -24.39 23.62
N GLN A 115 2.44 -24.43 23.15
CA GLN A 115 1.29 -24.92 23.90
C GLN A 115 0.70 -26.11 23.15
N VAL A 116 -0.03 -26.98 23.85
CA VAL A 116 -0.81 -28.05 23.24
C VAL A 116 -2.22 -27.52 22.93
N GLY A 117 -2.69 -27.70 21.69
CA GLY A 117 -3.95 -27.09 21.26
C GLY A 117 -4.00 -26.84 19.76
N GLU A 118 -4.17 -25.58 19.38
CA GLU A 118 -4.40 -25.18 17.99
C GLU A 118 -3.09 -25.14 17.17
N GLU A 119 -3.08 -25.68 15.94
CA GLU A 119 -1.89 -25.69 15.05
C GLU A 119 -1.38 -24.27 14.72
N LYS A 120 -2.31 -23.31 14.67
CA LYS A 120 -2.04 -21.87 14.65
C LYS A 120 -2.97 -21.20 15.63
N LYS A 121 -2.47 -20.24 16.40
CA LYS A 121 -3.17 -19.63 17.53
C LYS A 121 -3.78 -18.29 17.18
N ALA A 122 -4.83 -17.88 17.87
CA ALA A 122 -5.33 -16.51 17.76
C ALA A 122 -4.27 -15.47 18.16
N VAL A 123 -4.31 -14.31 17.51
CA VAL A 123 -3.30 -13.26 17.65
C VAL A 123 -3.94 -12.02 18.27
N MET A 124 -3.43 -11.59 19.41
CA MET A 124 -3.86 -10.38 20.11
C MET A 124 -2.82 -9.27 19.94
N VAL A 125 -3.21 -8.13 19.37
CA VAL A 125 -2.31 -7.01 19.09
C VAL A 125 -2.67 -5.83 20.00
N TRP A 126 -1.81 -5.57 20.98
CA TRP A 126 -1.94 -4.51 21.97
C TRP A 126 -1.47 -3.16 21.42
N ILE A 127 -2.34 -2.15 21.55
CA ILE A 127 -2.06 -0.74 21.27
C ILE A 127 -2.16 0.03 22.58
N HIS A 128 -1.04 0.59 23.03
CA HIS A 128 -0.97 1.29 24.32
C HIS A 128 -1.73 2.63 24.33
N GLY A 129 -2.20 3.01 25.52
CA GLY A 129 -2.79 4.32 25.82
C GLY A 129 -1.75 5.42 26.01
N GLY A 130 -2.16 6.50 26.68
CA GLY A 130 -1.30 7.66 27.00
C GLY A 130 -1.71 8.98 26.34
N ALA A 131 -3.00 9.21 26.12
CA ALA A 131 -3.56 10.45 25.55
C ALA A 131 -2.93 10.90 24.21
N PHE A 132 -2.39 9.94 23.42
CA PHE A 132 -1.56 10.15 22.23
C PHE A 132 -0.26 10.95 22.47
N MET A 133 0.07 11.30 23.71
CA MET A 133 1.22 12.14 24.08
C MET A 133 2.40 11.35 24.64
N LEU A 134 2.11 10.27 25.37
CA LEU A 134 3.05 9.45 26.13
C LEU A 134 2.72 7.94 25.99
N GLY A 135 3.54 7.08 26.57
CA GLY A 135 3.35 5.63 26.64
C GLY A 135 4.30 4.82 25.74
N SER A 136 4.22 3.49 25.84
CA SER A 136 4.96 2.56 24.98
C SER A 136 4.42 1.12 25.05
N SER A 137 4.97 0.25 24.20
CA SER A 137 4.81 -1.21 24.19
C SER A 137 5.53 -1.96 25.32
N ARG A 138 6.32 -1.27 26.16
CA ARG A 138 7.14 -1.83 27.25
C ARG A 138 6.71 -1.41 28.66
N VAL A 139 5.58 -0.71 28.79
CA VAL A 139 4.98 -0.40 30.11
C VAL A 139 4.78 -1.70 30.89
N PRO A 140 5.36 -1.88 32.09
CA PRO A 140 5.34 -3.14 32.84
C PRO A 140 3.93 -3.71 33.06
N ALA A 141 2.95 -2.84 33.31
CA ALA A 141 1.54 -3.18 33.47
C ALA A 141 0.90 -3.85 32.23
N THR A 142 1.58 -3.89 31.08
CA THR A 142 1.08 -4.46 29.81
C THR A 142 1.99 -5.56 29.25
N ASN A 143 2.80 -6.19 30.10
CA ASN A 143 3.66 -7.30 29.73
C ASN A 143 2.84 -8.52 29.26
N GLY A 144 2.90 -8.82 27.96
CA GLY A 144 2.11 -9.89 27.34
C GLY A 144 2.41 -11.31 27.80
N GLN A 145 3.49 -11.52 28.56
CA GLN A 145 3.92 -12.84 29.01
C GLN A 145 2.80 -13.62 29.68
N PHE A 146 2.16 -13.07 30.72
CA PHE A 146 1.22 -13.83 31.55
C PHE A 146 -0.04 -14.27 30.79
N ILE A 147 -0.51 -13.46 29.84
CA ILE A 147 -1.61 -13.85 28.93
C ILE A 147 -1.19 -15.06 28.07
N THR A 148 0.03 -15.05 27.51
CA THR A 148 0.54 -16.20 26.70
C THR A 148 0.96 -17.42 27.52
N ASP A 149 1.19 -17.23 28.82
CA ASP A 149 1.49 -18.29 29.78
C ASP A 149 0.22 -19.05 30.16
N GLN A 150 -0.90 -18.34 30.29
CA GLN A 150 -2.19 -18.86 30.76
C GLN A 150 -3.20 -19.16 29.64
N SER A 151 -2.90 -18.81 28.38
CA SER A 151 -3.82 -19.01 27.27
C SER A 151 -3.12 -19.31 25.95
N ASP A 152 -3.77 -20.13 25.12
CA ASP A 152 -3.24 -20.56 23.82
C ASP A 152 -3.46 -19.49 22.74
N VAL A 153 -2.69 -18.41 22.84
CA VAL A 153 -2.66 -17.24 21.94
C VAL A 153 -1.22 -16.80 21.65
N VAL A 154 -1.04 -15.94 20.65
CA VAL A 154 0.18 -15.13 20.46
C VAL A 154 -0.17 -13.68 20.76
N LEU A 155 0.65 -13.01 21.59
CA LEU A 155 0.45 -11.59 21.89
C LEU A 155 1.54 -10.74 21.23
N VAL A 156 1.14 -9.63 20.64
CA VAL A 156 2.03 -8.61 20.06
C VAL A 156 1.76 -7.28 20.76
N SER A 157 2.77 -6.55 21.20
CA SER A 157 2.64 -5.12 21.56
C SER A 157 3.47 -4.26 20.61
N LEU A 158 3.01 -3.05 20.29
CA LEU A 158 3.65 -2.17 19.31
C LEU A 158 3.81 -0.74 19.83
N ASN A 159 4.90 -0.07 19.44
CA ASN A 159 5.04 1.37 19.56
C ASN A 159 4.48 2.07 18.31
N TYR A 160 3.97 3.29 18.50
CA TYR A 160 3.58 4.21 17.43
C TYR A 160 4.05 5.63 17.80
N ARG A 161 4.29 6.51 16.82
CA ARG A 161 4.74 7.88 17.13
C ARG A 161 3.68 8.67 17.89
N LEU A 162 4.14 9.45 18.85
CA LEU A 162 3.34 10.21 19.80
C LEU A 162 3.44 11.72 19.57
N ASN A 163 2.58 12.46 20.24
CA ASN A 163 2.53 13.92 20.31
C ASN A 163 2.74 14.58 18.92
N VAL A 164 3.65 15.54 18.80
CA VAL A 164 3.93 16.24 17.54
C VAL A 164 4.63 15.35 16.51
N PHE A 165 5.35 14.29 16.91
CA PHE A 165 5.99 13.34 15.99
C PHE A 165 4.98 12.41 15.30
N GLY A 166 3.86 12.10 15.96
CA GLY A 166 2.78 11.25 15.44
C GLY A 166 1.57 12.02 14.90
N PHE A 167 1.29 13.18 15.47
CA PHE A 167 0.08 13.97 15.22
C PHE A 167 0.41 15.48 15.15
N PRO A 168 1.27 15.92 14.21
CA PRO A 168 1.95 17.21 14.28
C PRO A 168 1.04 18.45 14.33
N GLY A 169 -0.12 18.43 13.68
CA GLY A 169 -0.90 19.66 13.44
C GLY A 169 -0.18 20.66 12.52
N ASN A 170 0.84 20.22 11.79
CA ASN A 170 1.56 21.02 10.80
C ASN A 170 0.71 21.18 9.52
N PRO A 171 0.41 22.41 9.06
CA PRO A 171 -0.33 22.63 7.82
C PRO A 171 0.37 22.08 6.56
N ALA A 172 1.69 21.88 6.60
CA ALA A 172 2.51 21.50 5.45
C ALA A 172 2.81 19.98 5.35
N SER A 173 2.34 19.14 6.28
CA SER A 173 2.57 17.68 6.26
C SER A 173 1.31 16.87 6.50
N ALA A 174 1.35 15.57 6.18
CA ALA A 174 0.24 14.68 6.49
C ALA A 174 -0.01 14.60 8.01
N PRO A 175 -1.27 14.63 8.48
CA PRO A 175 -1.62 14.32 9.86
C PRO A 175 -1.58 12.81 10.12
N ASN A 176 -1.89 12.40 11.35
CA ASN A 176 -2.24 11.01 11.70
C ASN A 176 -1.16 9.95 11.44
N LEU A 177 0.12 10.35 11.44
CA LEU A 177 1.26 9.45 11.24
C LEU A 177 1.27 8.29 12.25
N GLY A 178 0.88 8.54 13.51
CA GLY A 178 0.75 7.49 14.52
C GLY A 178 -0.27 6.39 14.17
N LEU A 179 -1.36 6.72 13.47
CA LEU A 179 -2.32 5.70 13.00
C LEU A 179 -1.76 4.89 11.81
N LEU A 180 -0.93 5.53 10.97
CA LEU A 180 -0.19 4.84 9.91
C LEU A 180 0.89 3.91 10.47
N ASP A 181 1.52 4.27 11.59
CA ASP A 181 2.46 3.39 12.30
C ASP A 181 1.76 2.14 12.86
N VAL A 182 0.57 2.31 13.48
CA VAL A 182 -0.29 1.18 13.88
C VAL A 182 -0.62 0.30 12.67
N ARG A 183 -1.01 0.89 11.53
CA ARG A 183 -1.29 0.16 10.30
C ARG A 183 -0.09 -0.61 9.78
N MET A 184 1.11 -0.03 9.83
CA MET A 184 2.36 -0.66 9.43
C MET A 184 2.69 -1.86 10.34
N ALA A 185 2.53 -1.72 11.65
CA ALA A 185 2.72 -2.81 12.61
C ALA A 185 1.71 -3.95 12.40
N VAL A 186 0.43 -3.66 12.17
CA VAL A 186 -0.59 -4.68 11.88
C VAL A 186 -0.35 -5.38 10.53
N GLN A 187 0.17 -4.66 9.53
CA GLN A 187 0.65 -5.27 8.28
C GLN A 187 1.85 -6.20 8.53
N TRP A 188 2.82 -5.80 9.36
CA TRP A 188 3.93 -6.66 9.76
C TRP A 188 3.42 -7.94 10.46
N VAL A 189 2.43 -7.83 11.35
CA VAL A 189 1.81 -8.98 12.02
C VAL A 189 1.19 -9.94 11.00
N ARG A 190 0.37 -9.44 10.05
CA ARG A 190 -0.20 -10.24 8.95
C ARG A 190 0.86 -10.98 8.12
N GLU A 191 2.04 -10.38 7.95
CA GLU A 191 3.14 -10.96 7.17
C GLU A 191 4.03 -11.95 7.95
N ASN A 192 3.99 -11.93 9.30
CA ASN A 192 5.02 -12.58 10.12
C ASN A 192 4.54 -13.48 11.24
N ILE A 193 3.33 -13.29 11.75
CA ILE A 193 2.94 -13.92 13.01
C ILE A 193 2.82 -15.44 12.91
N ASP A 194 2.64 -15.98 11.70
CA ASP A 194 2.64 -17.43 11.44
C ASP A 194 3.98 -18.11 11.75
N LYS A 195 5.12 -17.41 11.61
CA LYS A 195 6.44 -17.92 12.03
C LYS A 195 6.59 -17.98 13.56
N PHE A 196 5.71 -17.31 14.31
CA PHE A 196 5.64 -17.34 15.78
C PHE A 196 4.49 -18.24 16.28
N GLY A 197 3.85 -19.02 15.40
CA GLY A 197 2.72 -19.89 15.72
C GLY A 197 1.34 -19.23 15.68
N GLY A 198 1.24 -17.98 15.21
CA GLY A 198 -0.03 -17.25 15.09
C GLY A 198 -0.82 -17.56 13.81
N ASP A 199 -2.12 -17.31 13.86
CA ASP A 199 -3.04 -17.38 12.74
C ASP A 199 -3.30 -15.98 12.16
N VAL A 200 -2.84 -15.77 10.94
CA VAL A 200 -3.00 -14.51 10.19
C VAL A 200 -4.46 -14.16 9.88
N ASN A 201 -5.40 -15.11 10.06
CA ASN A 201 -6.83 -14.90 9.83
C ASN A 201 -7.64 -14.73 11.14
N ARG A 202 -6.96 -14.68 12.30
CA ARG A 202 -7.57 -14.47 13.61
C ARG A 202 -6.77 -13.44 14.39
N ILE A 203 -6.64 -12.25 13.80
CA ILE A 203 -5.98 -11.10 14.39
C ILE A 203 -7.04 -10.25 15.10
N THR A 204 -6.84 -9.96 16.37
CA THR A 204 -7.68 -9.07 17.18
C THR A 204 -6.86 -7.88 17.65
N LEU A 205 -7.31 -6.66 17.34
CA LEU A 205 -6.70 -5.45 17.89
C LEU A 205 -7.37 -5.14 19.23
N PHE A 206 -6.58 -4.86 20.25
CA PHE A 206 -7.08 -4.38 21.54
C PHE A 206 -6.21 -3.25 22.06
N GLY A 207 -6.83 -2.30 22.74
CA GLY A 207 -6.15 -1.12 23.23
C GLY A 207 -7.00 -0.38 24.23
N GLN A 208 -6.34 0.39 25.08
CA GLN A 208 -6.98 1.13 26.17
C GLN A 208 -6.72 2.64 26.04
N SER A 209 -7.68 3.47 26.46
CA SER A 209 -7.59 4.93 26.37
C SER A 209 -7.35 5.38 24.92
N ALA A 210 -6.35 6.22 24.68
CA ALA A 210 -5.88 6.58 23.33
C ALA A 210 -5.64 5.36 22.42
N GLY A 211 -5.17 4.23 22.97
CA GLY A 211 -5.00 2.97 22.24
C GLY A 211 -6.34 2.35 21.83
N GLY A 212 -7.36 2.42 22.69
CA GLY A 212 -8.73 2.01 22.37
C GLY A 212 -9.37 2.90 21.30
N SER A 213 -9.11 4.21 21.38
CA SER A 213 -9.46 5.13 20.28
C SER A 213 -8.73 4.78 18.98
N LEU A 214 -7.45 4.37 19.00
CA LEU A 214 -6.73 3.93 17.80
C LEU A 214 -7.30 2.62 17.22
N VAL A 215 -7.69 1.65 18.06
CA VAL A 215 -8.44 0.45 17.62
C VAL A 215 -9.72 0.86 16.88
N ASP A 216 -10.46 1.82 17.42
CA ASP A 216 -11.72 2.29 16.84
C ASP A 216 -11.52 3.09 15.54
N TYR A 217 -10.60 4.07 15.54
CA TYR A 217 -10.20 4.81 14.33
C TYR A 217 -9.75 3.85 13.22
N TYR A 218 -8.92 2.87 13.56
CA TYR A 218 -8.46 1.84 12.64
C TYR A 218 -9.65 1.07 12.01
N SER A 219 -10.66 0.71 12.82
CA SER A 219 -11.85 0.02 12.34
C SER A 219 -12.62 0.81 11.27
N TYR A 220 -12.59 2.14 11.31
CA TYR A 220 -13.20 3.00 10.30
C TYR A 220 -12.26 3.32 9.13
N ALA A 221 -11.00 3.65 9.40
CA ALA A 221 -10.00 4.04 8.40
C ALA A 221 -9.69 2.92 7.40
N PHE A 222 -9.72 1.67 7.86
CA PHE A 222 -9.38 0.49 7.05
C PHE A 222 -10.54 -0.48 6.89
N ALA A 223 -11.79 0.01 6.92
CA ALA A 223 -13.00 -0.83 6.88
C ALA A 223 -13.06 -1.81 5.68
N SER A 224 -12.42 -1.48 4.55
CA SER A 224 -12.35 -2.29 3.33
C SER A 224 -11.21 -3.32 3.27
N ASP A 225 -10.10 -3.13 3.99
CA ASP A 225 -9.04 -4.13 4.24
C ASP A 225 -8.61 -4.05 5.70
N PRO A 226 -9.41 -4.57 6.65
CA PRO A 226 -9.15 -4.36 8.06
C PRO A 226 -7.98 -5.18 8.60
N ILE A 227 -7.53 -6.25 7.93
CA ILE A 227 -6.55 -7.24 8.45
C ILE A 227 -7.04 -7.99 9.70
N ALA A 228 -7.44 -7.28 10.75
CA ALA A 228 -8.04 -7.79 11.96
C ALA A 228 -9.51 -8.16 11.78
N ASN A 229 -9.96 -9.08 12.63
CA ASN A 229 -11.28 -9.69 12.63
C ASN A 229 -12.05 -9.41 13.94
N GLY A 230 -11.35 -8.93 14.96
CA GLY A 230 -11.89 -8.52 16.26
C GLY A 230 -11.29 -7.18 16.71
N PHE A 231 -12.11 -6.36 17.36
CA PHE A 231 -11.75 -5.03 17.85
C PHE A 231 -12.21 -4.89 19.30
N ILE A 232 -11.27 -4.66 20.22
CA ILE A 232 -11.57 -4.44 21.64
C ILE A 232 -11.15 -3.02 22.02
N ALA A 233 -12.14 -2.14 22.22
CA ALA A 233 -11.96 -0.73 22.53
C ALA A 233 -12.25 -0.49 24.02
N MET A 234 -11.19 -0.40 24.83
CA MET A 234 -11.24 -0.26 26.28
C MET A 234 -11.08 1.23 26.65
N SER A 235 -12.03 1.82 27.35
CA SER A 235 -12.00 3.22 27.82
C SER A 235 -11.58 4.25 26.75
N GLY A 236 -11.96 4.03 25.49
CA GLY A 236 -11.57 4.90 24.38
C GLY A 236 -12.24 4.51 23.06
N THR A 237 -12.74 5.51 22.35
CA THR A 237 -13.40 5.36 21.03
C THR A 237 -13.02 6.54 20.12
N ALA A 238 -13.33 6.48 18.83
CA ALA A 238 -12.98 7.50 17.83
C ALA A 238 -13.57 8.90 18.13
N ASN A 239 -14.60 8.99 18.97
CA ASN A 239 -15.22 10.25 19.41
C ASN A 239 -15.12 10.48 20.94
N GLY A 240 -14.31 9.71 21.65
CA GLY A 240 -14.18 9.81 23.12
C GLY A 240 -13.53 11.12 23.57
N PHE A 241 -12.35 11.43 23.04
CA PHE A 241 -11.56 12.59 23.45
C PHE A 241 -11.86 13.89 22.69
N GLY A 242 -13.04 13.96 22.05
CA GLY A 242 -13.46 15.07 21.19
C GLY A 242 -12.94 14.97 19.75
N VAL A 243 -13.34 15.93 18.91
CA VAL A 243 -12.97 15.99 17.48
C VAL A 243 -11.92 17.09 17.28
N PHE A 244 -10.73 16.70 16.82
CA PHE A 244 -9.64 17.63 16.54
C PHE A 244 -9.68 18.06 15.08
N THR A 245 -9.61 19.37 14.84
CA THR A 245 -9.66 19.96 13.49
C THR A 245 -8.32 20.63 13.20
N ASN A 246 -7.95 20.77 11.93
CA ASN A 246 -6.76 21.52 11.54
C ASN A 246 -6.68 22.89 12.24
N LYS A 247 -7.79 23.63 12.36
CA LYS A 247 -7.80 24.91 13.08
C LYS A 247 -7.34 24.80 14.54
N SER A 248 -7.77 23.77 15.28
CA SER A 248 -7.43 23.62 16.71
C SER A 248 -6.03 23.05 16.95
N VAL A 249 -5.51 22.20 16.06
CA VAL A 249 -4.15 21.66 16.20
C VAL A 249 -3.07 22.54 15.57
N ASN A 250 -3.36 23.26 14.47
CA ASN A 250 -2.41 24.19 13.86
C ASN A 250 -2.00 25.29 14.85
N ALA A 251 -2.94 25.77 15.68
CA ALA A 251 -2.65 26.73 16.74
C ALA A 251 -1.65 26.18 17.79
N ARG A 252 -1.71 24.87 18.07
CA ARG A 252 -0.81 24.19 19.01
C ARG A 252 0.56 23.92 18.39
N TRP A 253 0.60 23.50 17.13
CA TRP A 253 1.81 23.42 16.31
C TRP A 253 2.57 24.76 16.31
N PHE A 254 1.89 25.86 15.98
CA PHE A 254 2.52 27.17 15.94
C PHE A 254 2.96 27.70 17.33
N GLY A 255 2.30 27.27 18.41
CA GLY A 255 2.76 27.54 19.77
C GLY A 255 4.11 26.89 20.08
N ILE A 256 4.32 25.63 19.68
CA ILE A 256 5.61 24.94 19.81
C ILE A 256 6.66 25.55 18.88
N THR A 257 6.32 25.78 17.62
CA THR A 257 7.31 26.27 16.64
C THR A 257 7.83 27.64 17.04
N ALA A 258 6.98 28.50 17.61
CA ALA A 258 7.40 29.78 18.19
C ALA A 258 8.32 29.56 19.41
N ALA A 259 7.98 28.65 20.32
CA ALA A 259 8.77 28.35 21.52
C ALA A 259 10.18 27.81 21.20
N VAL A 260 10.37 27.09 20.09
CA VAL A 260 11.70 26.61 19.65
C VAL A 260 12.40 27.53 18.64
N GLY A 261 11.82 28.69 18.34
CA GLY A 261 12.41 29.71 17.46
C GLY A 261 12.28 29.47 15.96
N CYS A 262 11.32 28.65 15.53
CA CYS A 262 11.05 28.31 14.12
C CYS A 262 9.96 29.15 13.43
N GLY A 263 9.46 30.20 14.09
CA GLY A 263 8.35 31.02 13.59
C GLY A 263 6.99 30.55 14.07
N ASP A 264 5.94 31.27 13.67
CA ASP A 264 4.57 31.15 14.20
C ASP A 264 3.53 31.10 13.07
N ALA A 265 2.25 31.35 13.40
CA ALA A 265 1.15 31.35 12.44
C ALA A 265 1.19 32.47 11.39
N GLN A 266 2.07 33.48 11.53
CA GLN A 266 2.33 34.52 10.51
C GLN A 266 3.50 34.15 9.61
N THR A 267 4.27 33.11 9.97
CA THR A 267 5.39 32.60 9.19
C THR A 267 4.89 31.58 8.16
N ASP A 268 5.51 31.55 6.98
CA ASP A 268 5.16 30.57 5.94
C ASP A 268 5.24 29.12 6.48
N PRO A 269 4.17 28.30 6.38
CA PRO A 269 4.15 26.96 6.98
C PRO A 269 5.22 26.00 6.46
N VAL A 270 5.68 26.17 5.21
CA VAL A 270 6.76 25.33 4.65
C VAL A 270 8.11 25.72 5.28
N THR A 271 8.35 27.01 5.48
CA THR A 271 9.52 27.55 6.20
C THR A 271 9.54 27.07 7.65
N VAL A 272 8.39 27.15 8.35
CA VAL A 272 8.25 26.63 9.72
C VAL A 272 8.53 25.12 9.77
N HIS A 273 7.97 24.35 8.84
CA HIS A 273 8.20 22.91 8.74
C HIS A 273 9.68 22.57 8.51
N ASN A 274 10.33 23.25 7.56
CA ASN A 274 11.75 23.04 7.26
C ASN A 274 12.65 23.39 8.47
N CYS A 275 12.33 24.42 9.24
CA CYS A 275 13.05 24.73 10.48
C CYS A 275 12.85 23.64 11.54
N MET A 276 11.62 23.15 11.72
CA MET A 276 11.33 22.07 12.69
C MET A 276 12.06 20.76 12.34
N LEU A 277 12.30 20.46 11.07
CA LEU A 277 13.10 19.30 10.64
C LEU A 277 14.60 19.43 10.98
N LEU A 278 15.09 20.62 11.33
CA LEU A 278 16.47 20.87 11.77
C LEU A 278 16.61 20.89 13.30
N LYS A 279 15.50 20.80 14.04
CA LYS A 279 15.51 20.80 15.51
C LYS A 279 15.80 19.41 16.04
N SER A 280 16.60 19.33 17.10
CA SER A 280 16.81 18.06 17.79
C SER A 280 15.50 17.58 18.45
N PRO A 281 15.27 16.26 18.59
CA PRO A 281 14.07 15.75 19.23
C PRO A 281 13.89 16.26 20.66
N ALA A 282 15.00 16.50 21.38
CA ALA A 282 14.99 17.09 22.71
C ALA A 282 14.53 18.56 22.71
N GLU A 283 14.95 19.39 21.74
CA GLU A 283 14.41 20.76 21.59
C GLU A 283 12.89 20.74 21.32
N ILE A 284 12.42 19.85 20.44
CA ILE A 284 11.00 19.71 20.12
C ILE A 284 10.20 19.30 21.37
N VAL A 285 10.67 18.29 22.11
CA VAL A 285 10.03 17.85 23.37
C VAL A 285 10.03 18.95 24.44
N ASN A 286 11.13 19.69 24.57
CA ASN A 286 11.17 20.85 25.47
C ASN A 286 10.20 21.96 25.02
N GLY A 287 10.02 22.15 23.71
CA GLY A 287 9.02 23.03 23.13
C GLY A 287 7.58 22.63 23.45
N ILE A 288 7.26 21.32 23.46
CA ILE A 288 5.96 20.81 23.93
C ILE A 288 5.73 21.26 25.39
N THR A 289 6.68 20.98 26.28
CA THR A 289 6.58 21.32 27.71
C THR A 289 6.47 22.83 27.93
N ALA A 290 7.25 23.64 27.19
CA ALA A 290 7.24 25.09 27.27
C ALA A 290 5.94 25.72 26.72
N SER A 291 5.32 25.11 25.71
CA SER A 291 4.01 25.54 25.18
C SER A 291 2.83 25.27 26.11
N GLY A 292 3.08 24.54 27.21
CA GLY A 292 2.08 24.12 28.19
C GLY A 292 1.49 22.74 27.89
N THR A 293 1.54 21.85 28.87
CA THR A 293 0.75 20.62 28.84
C THR A 293 -0.73 20.97 29.02
N GLY A 294 -1.61 20.35 28.23
CA GLY A 294 -3.06 20.48 28.41
C GLY A 294 -3.52 20.01 29.80
N ALA A 295 -4.75 20.36 30.17
CA ALA A 295 -5.35 19.94 31.43
C ALA A 295 -5.27 18.41 31.61
N PRO A 296 -5.11 17.88 32.84
CA PRO A 296 -5.07 16.45 33.09
C PRO A 296 -6.26 15.70 32.43
N GLY A 297 -5.95 14.71 31.61
CA GLY A 297 -6.92 13.97 30.80
C GLY A 297 -7.25 14.56 29.42
N ALA A 298 -6.72 15.73 29.04
CA ALA A 298 -6.95 16.35 27.73
C ALA A 298 -5.77 16.14 26.77
N ALA A 299 -6.05 15.64 25.56
CA ALA A 299 -5.03 15.45 24.52
C ALA A 299 -4.62 16.78 23.85
N VAL A 300 -3.31 17.07 23.84
CA VAL A 300 -2.72 18.27 23.22
C VAL A 300 -2.46 18.04 21.73
N PHE A 301 -1.90 16.88 21.39
CA PHE A 301 -1.83 16.39 20.01
C PHE A 301 -2.54 15.05 19.97
N ALA A 302 -3.33 14.84 18.92
CA ALA A 302 -4.29 13.75 18.81
C ALA A 302 -4.67 13.55 17.34
N PRO A 303 -5.32 12.42 16.97
CA PRO A 303 -5.82 12.20 15.62
C PRO A 303 -6.73 13.35 15.14
N VAL A 304 -6.42 13.89 13.96
CA VAL A 304 -6.99 15.13 13.40
C VAL A 304 -7.84 14.79 12.18
N VAL A 305 -9.03 15.39 12.06
CA VAL A 305 -9.90 15.18 10.89
C VAL A 305 -9.17 15.51 9.57
N ASP A 306 -9.01 14.49 8.74
CA ASP A 306 -8.49 14.54 7.37
C ASP A 306 -9.44 13.90 6.34
N ASP A 307 -10.58 13.37 6.82
CA ASP A 307 -11.60 12.60 6.10
C ASP A 307 -11.06 11.44 5.24
N THR A 308 -9.88 10.90 5.60
CA THR A 308 -9.28 9.70 4.98
C THR A 308 -8.91 8.63 6.00
N LEU A 309 -8.31 9.03 7.12
CA LEU A 309 -7.95 8.21 8.27
C LEU A 309 -8.80 8.56 9.51
N VAL A 310 -9.14 9.84 9.66
CA VAL A 310 -9.93 10.37 10.78
C VAL A 310 -11.02 11.25 10.21
N PHE A 311 -12.26 10.93 10.54
CA PHE A 311 -13.45 11.50 9.90
C PHE A 311 -14.16 12.52 10.79
N ALA A 312 -14.81 13.52 10.16
CA ALA A 312 -15.59 14.52 10.88
C ALA A 312 -16.85 13.93 11.56
N ASP A 313 -17.46 12.92 10.94
CA ASP A 313 -18.58 12.16 11.47
C ASP A 313 -18.44 10.66 11.16
N TYR A 314 -18.88 9.85 12.13
CA TYR A 314 -18.90 8.40 12.13
C TYR A 314 -20.33 7.83 12.16
N GLY A 315 -21.36 8.68 12.28
CA GLY A 315 -22.75 8.28 12.48
C GLY A 315 -23.36 7.45 11.35
N GLY A 316 -22.91 7.67 10.11
CA GLY A 316 -23.31 6.91 8.92
C GLY A 316 -22.17 6.16 8.22
N ARG A 317 -21.00 6.02 8.85
CA ARG A 317 -19.83 5.35 8.24
C ARG A 317 -19.82 3.86 8.57
N ALA A 318 -19.50 3.03 7.58
CA ALA A 318 -19.24 1.61 7.79
C ALA A 318 -17.92 1.45 8.57
N SER A 319 -17.94 0.64 9.62
CA SER A 319 -16.73 0.10 10.26
C SER A 319 -16.34 -1.25 9.67
N ALA A 320 -15.13 -1.69 9.95
CA ALA A 320 -14.59 -2.99 9.60
C ALA A 320 -15.54 -4.13 9.96
N ASN A 321 -15.63 -5.13 9.08
CA ASN A 321 -16.41 -6.33 9.36
C ASN A 321 -15.65 -7.21 10.35
N GLY A 322 -16.23 -7.45 11.53
CA GLY A 322 -15.61 -8.20 12.61
C GLY A 322 -16.45 -8.20 13.88
N GLY A 323 -15.92 -8.82 14.94
CA GLY A 323 -16.48 -8.73 16.28
C GLY A 323 -16.02 -7.46 17.01
N TYR A 324 -16.82 -6.99 17.95
CA TYR A 324 -16.53 -5.80 18.77
C TYR A 324 -16.74 -6.07 20.27
N ILE A 325 -15.74 -5.74 21.08
CA ILE A 325 -15.92 -5.47 22.52
C ILE A 325 -15.70 -3.98 22.73
N VAL A 326 -16.64 -3.32 23.42
CA VAL A 326 -16.52 -1.92 23.80
C VAL A 326 -16.85 -1.78 25.28
N GLY A 327 -16.04 -1.07 26.06
CA GLY A 327 -16.34 -0.86 27.47
C GLY A 327 -15.45 0.18 28.13
N ASN A 328 -15.68 0.39 29.41
CA ASN A 328 -15.05 1.42 30.21
C ASN A 328 -15.03 1.03 31.69
N ASP A 329 -14.19 1.69 32.48
CA ASP A 329 -14.14 1.52 33.93
C ASP A 329 -15.28 2.33 34.59
N ASP A 330 -15.69 1.96 35.81
CA ASP A 330 -16.83 2.59 36.47
C ASP A 330 -16.58 4.04 36.93
N ASN A 331 -15.34 4.36 37.31
CA ASN A 331 -14.94 5.68 37.80
C ASN A 331 -13.65 6.17 37.12
N GLU A 332 -13.67 6.27 35.79
CA GLU A 332 -12.57 6.74 34.93
C GLU A 332 -11.80 7.95 35.52
N ALA A 333 -12.53 8.95 36.04
CA ALA A 333 -11.99 10.15 36.68
C ALA A 333 -11.05 9.89 37.88
N GLY A 334 -11.11 8.72 38.53
CA GLY A 334 -10.32 8.39 39.72
C GLY A 334 -8.80 8.57 39.53
N LEU A 335 -8.27 8.25 38.35
CA LEU A 335 -6.86 8.50 38.02
C LEU A 335 -6.58 10.00 37.83
N PHE A 336 -7.43 10.68 37.06
CA PHE A 336 -7.22 12.08 36.67
C PHE A 336 -7.34 13.05 37.86
N LYS A 337 -8.13 12.68 38.89
CA LYS A 337 -8.23 13.40 40.17
C LYS A 337 -6.87 13.56 40.87
N LEU A 338 -5.94 12.61 40.73
CA LEU A 338 -4.59 12.74 41.29
C LEU A 338 -3.84 13.96 40.73
N GLY A 339 -4.06 14.29 39.45
CA GLY A 339 -3.39 15.41 38.77
C GLY A 339 -4.06 16.77 38.99
N ALA A 340 -5.32 16.81 39.45
CA ALA A 340 -6.07 18.05 39.68
C ALA A 340 -7.13 17.92 40.80
N PRO A 341 -6.72 17.61 42.05
CA PRO A 341 -7.63 17.26 43.15
C PRO A 341 -8.57 18.39 43.61
N THR A 342 -8.29 19.63 43.24
CA THR A 342 -9.13 20.82 43.52
C THR A 342 -10.27 21.03 42.51
N ILE A 343 -10.29 20.28 41.41
CA ILE A 343 -11.39 20.36 40.42
C ILE A 343 -12.67 19.77 41.01
N ASN A 344 -13.78 20.51 40.84
CA ASN A 344 -15.10 20.15 41.35
C ASN A 344 -15.60 18.79 40.83
N GLU A 345 -16.18 17.97 41.70
CA GLU A 345 -16.71 16.64 41.39
C GLU A 345 -17.69 16.60 40.20
N THR A 346 -18.44 17.68 39.96
CA THR A 346 -19.32 17.84 38.79
C THR A 346 -18.55 17.73 37.46
N VAL A 347 -17.31 18.23 37.41
CA VAL A 347 -16.44 18.15 36.22
C VAL A 347 -15.94 16.72 36.04
N TRP A 348 -15.62 16.01 37.12
CA TRP A 348 -15.22 14.61 37.08
C TRP A 348 -16.35 13.67 36.67
N THR A 349 -17.57 13.91 37.17
CA THR A 349 -18.79 13.24 36.67
C THR A 349 -19.00 13.53 35.17
N GLY A 350 -18.74 14.77 34.75
CA GLY A 350 -18.76 15.17 33.34
C GLY A 350 -17.71 14.44 32.49
N LEU A 351 -16.51 14.21 33.01
CA LEU A 351 -15.43 13.49 32.33
C LEU A 351 -15.82 12.02 32.09
N ASN A 352 -16.27 11.31 33.13
CA ASN A 352 -16.75 9.92 33.02
C ASN A 352 -17.78 9.80 31.89
N LEU A 353 -18.84 10.62 31.95
CA LEU A 353 -19.94 10.60 30.98
C LEU A 353 -19.51 10.98 29.56
N VAL A 354 -18.84 12.13 29.39
CA VAL A 354 -18.60 12.73 28.07
C VAL A 354 -17.45 12.04 27.34
N SER A 355 -16.40 11.61 28.05
CA SER A 355 -15.18 11.08 27.45
C SER A 355 -15.14 9.55 27.31
N PHE A 356 -15.87 8.84 28.16
CA PHE A 356 -15.79 7.37 28.24
C PHE A 356 -17.15 6.69 28.06
N GLU A 357 -18.10 6.92 28.98
CA GLU A 357 -19.36 6.17 29.04
C GLU A 357 -20.27 6.39 27.82
N CYS A 358 -20.65 7.64 27.53
CA CYS A 358 -21.52 7.97 26.39
C CYS A 358 -20.85 7.67 25.02
N PRO A 359 -19.54 7.90 24.82
CA PRO A 359 -18.83 7.41 23.62
C PRO A 359 -18.85 5.88 23.47
N ALA A 360 -18.58 5.12 24.54
CA ALA A 360 -18.64 3.66 24.53
C ALA A 360 -20.05 3.14 24.19
N ALA A 361 -21.09 3.71 24.82
CA ALA A 361 -22.49 3.41 24.52
C ALA A 361 -22.81 3.61 23.04
N ARG A 362 -22.55 4.82 22.51
CA ARG A 362 -22.81 5.15 21.09
C ARG A 362 -22.04 4.24 20.14
N ARG A 363 -20.81 3.84 20.47
CA ARG A 363 -20.00 2.97 19.62
C ARG A 363 -20.50 1.53 19.59
N ALA A 364 -20.90 0.99 20.75
CA ALA A 364 -21.53 -0.33 20.86
C ALA A 364 -22.87 -0.36 20.11
N THR A 365 -23.74 0.65 20.30
CA THR A 365 -25.00 0.79 19.55
C THR A 365 -24.78 0.82 18.04
N ARG A 366 -23.77 1.56 17.55
CA ARG A 366 -23.44 1.60 16.13
C ARG A 366 -22.96 0.24 15.58
N ALA A 367 -22.12 -0.49 16.31
CA ALA A 367 -21.67 -1.82 15.88
C ALA A 367 -22.86 -2.81 15.80
N ALA A 368 -23.67 -2.86 16.85
CA ALA A 368 -24.83 -3.75 16.92
C ALA A 368 -25.89 -3.40 15.85
N ALA A 369 -26.19 -2.12 15.65
CA ALA A 369 -27.12 -1.66 14.62
C ALA A 369 -26.62 -1.90 13.18
N ALA A 370 -25.30 -1.95 12.96
CA ALA A 370 -24.69 -2.37 11.70
C ALA A 370 -24.65 -3.90 11.51
N GLY A 371 -25.15 -4.68 12.47
CA GLY A 371 -25.20 -6.15 12.43
C GLY A 371 -23.88 -6.84 12.80
N HIS A 372 -22.92 -6.14 13.38
CA HIS A 372 -21.68 -6.75 13.86
C HIS A 372 -21.89 -7.46 15.21
N PRO A 373 -21.31 -8.65 15.44
CA PRO A 373 -21.24 -9.28 16.76
C PRO A 373 -20.61 -8.32 17.77
N THR A 374 -21.39 -7.89 18.76
CA THR A 374 -21.00 -6.80 19.65
C THR A 374 -21.27 -7.17 21.09
N TRP A 375 -20.31 -6.94 21.97
CA TRP A 375 -20.47 -7.01 23.43
C TRP A 375 -20.08 -5.69 24.05
N ARG A 376 -20.82 -5.29 25.08
CA ARG A 376 -20.49 -4.14 25.90
C ARG A 376 -20.19 -4.57 27.32
N TYR A 377 -19.14 -4.02 27.92
CA TYR A 377 -18.79 -4.24 29.32
C TYR A 377 -18.68 -2.93 30.12
N ARG A 378 -18.77 -3.05 31.45
CA ARG A 378 -18.34 -2.02 32.42
C ARG A 378 -17.61 -2.71 33.57
N TYR A 379 -16.45 -2.18 33.94
CA TYR A 379 -15.56 -2.79 34.93
C TYR A 379 -15.62 -2.07 36.28
N PHE A 380 -15.79 -2.84 37.36
CA PHE A 380 -16.04 -2.36 38.73
C PHE A 380 -14.99 -2.83 39.75
N GLY A 381 -13.82 -3.29 39.29
CA GLY A 381 -12.80 -3.84 40.19
C GLY A 381 -12.13 -2.76 41.05
N ASP A 382 -12.50 -2.73 42.32
CA ASP A 382 -11.91 -1.87 43.36
C ASP A 382 -11.20 -2.76 44.40
N PHE A 383 -9.92 -3.09 44.13
CA PHE A 383 -9.11 -3.99 44.94
C PHE A 383 -8.12 -3.22 45.84
N PRO A 384 -7.83 -3.67 47.08
CA PRO A 384 -7.05 -2.87 48.04
C PRO A 384 -5.63 -2.48 47.61
N ASN A 385 -4.97 -3.33 46.81
CA ASN A 385 -3.66 -3.06 46.20
C ASN A 385 -3.73 -2.07 45.01
N MET A 386 -4.93 -1.85 44.46
CA MET A 386 -5.19 -0.99 43.29
C MET A 386 -5.73 0.40 43.66
N VAL A 387 -6.10 0.67 44.91
CA VAL A 387 -6.65 1.97 45.34
C VAL A 387 -5.61 3.11 45.15
N LEU A 388 -6.02 4.19 44.48
CA LEU A 388 -5.21 5.40 44.27
C LEU A 388 -5.51 6.52 45.28
N SER A 389 -6.75 6.61 45.75
CA SER A 389 -7.22 7.60 46.73
C SER A 389 -8.34 7.00 47.58
N THR A 390 -8.42 7.36 48.85
CA THR A 390 -9.55 6.98 49.72
C THR A 390 -10.61 8.07 49.85
N THR A 391 -10.26 9.32 49.55
CA THR A 391 -11.07 10.50 49.86
C THR A 391 -11.19 11.46 48.67
N PRO A 392 -12.15 11.25 47.74
CA PRO A 392 -13.04 10.09 47.61
C PRO A 392 -12.29 8.83 47.13
N SER A 393 -12.93 7.66 47.24
CA SER A 393 -12.38 6.42 46.67
C SER A 393 -12.08 6.60 45.19
N SER A 394 -10.95 6.06 44.74
CA SER A 394 -10.62 5.96 43.32
C SER A 394 -11.54 5.00 42.58
N GLY A 395 -12.12 4.00 43.25
CA GLY A 395 -12.94 2.95 42.62
C GLY A 395 -12.20 2.20 41.51
N ALA A 396 -12.93 1.71 40.51
CA ALA A 396 -12.35 1.29 39.23
C ALA A 396 -11.97 2.55 38.41
N TRP A 397 -10.72 3.01 38.55
CA TRP A 397 -10.17 4.19 37.88
C TRP A 397 -9.62 3.87 36.48
N HIS A 398 -9.53 4.88 35.62
CA HIS A 398 -9.05 4.72 34.23
C HIS A 398 -7.72 3.97 34.14
N THR A 399 -7.67 2.81 33.47
CA THR A 399 -6.52 1.88 33.33
C THR A 399 -6.38 0.85 34.47
N SER A 400 -7.27 0.86 35.47
CA SER A 400 -7.26 -0.11 36.60
C SER A 400 -7.50 -1.55 36.15
N GLU A 401 -8.12 -1.74 34.99
CA GLU A 401 -8.41 -3.03 34.41
C GLU A 401 -7.18 -3.65 33.72
N LEU A 402 -6.15 -2.85 33.38
CA LEU A 402 -4.95 -3.33 32.68
C LEU A 402 -4.05 -4.23 33.53
N PRO A 403 -3.63 -3.87 34.77
CA PRO A 403 -2.79 -4.77 35.56
C PRO A 403 -3.48 -6.10 35.89
N ILE A 404 -4.81 -6.09 35.96
CA ILE A 404 -5.66 -7.26 36.17
C ILE A 404 -5.74 -8.11 34.89
N LEU A 405 -5.96 -7.50 33.72
CA LEU A 405 -5.97 -8.19 32.43
C LEU A 405 -4.60 -8.83 32.12
N PHE A 406 -3.50 -8.14 32.41
CA PHE A 406 -2.15 -8.59 32.09
C PHE A 406 -1.46 -9.38 33.20
N ASP A 407 -2.09 -9.58 34.36
CA ASP A 407 -1.52 -10.30 35.53
C ASP A 407 -0.26 -9.64 36.12
N THR A 408 -0.23 -8.31 36.11
CA THR A 408 0.93 -7.49 36.46
C THR A 408 0.68 -6.61 37.69
N THR A 409 -0.33 -6.94 38.51
CA THR A 409 -0.59 -6.20 39.75
C THR A 409 0.57 -6.33 40.75
N PRO A 410 0.98 -5.23 41.42
CA PRO A 410 2.05 -5.29 42.41
C PRO A 410 1.66 -6.16 43.61
N GLN A 411 2.54 -7.07 44.01
CA GLN A 411 2.36 -7.92 45.21
C GLN A 411 2.84 -7.26 46.51
N SER A 412 3.19 -5.97 46.47
CA SER A 412 3.73 -5.21 47.60
C SER A 412 3.33 -3.74 47.46
N PRO A 413 2.91 -3.06 48.54
CA PRO A 413 2.86 -3.53 49.93
C PRO A 413 1.67 -4.45 50.27
N ILE A 414 0.72 -4.61 49.35
CA ILE A 414 -0.47 -5.46 49.52
C ILE A 414 -0.43 -6.54 48.43
N VAL A 415 -0.61 -7.81 48.81
CA VAL A 415 -0.71 -8.95 47.88
C VAL A 415 -2.09 -9.02 47.25
N ASN A 416 -2.20 -9.70 46.11
CA ASN A 416 -3.50 -9.85 45.44
C ASN A 416 -4.51 -10.56 46.34
N THR A 417 -5.78 -10.16 46.24
CA THR A 417 -6.87 -10.94 46.84
C THR A 417 -7.18 -12.18 45.99
N PRO A 418 -7.75 -13.26 46.57
CA PRO A 418 -8.23 -14.39 45.78
C PRO A 418 -9.25 -13.95 44.71
N GLN A 419 -10.17 -13.05 45.06
CA GLN A 419 -11.20 -12.51 44.19
C GLN A 419 -10.60 -11.75 42.99
N GLU A 420 -9.58 -10.93 43.23
CA GLU A 420 -8.81 -10.23 42.19
C GLU A 420 -8.11 -11.21 41.24
N THR A 421 -7.47 -12.24 41.80
CA THR A 421 -6.75 -13.26 41.04
C THR A 421 -7.71 -14.04 40.14
N ASP A 422 -8.84 -14.49 40.69
CA ASP A 422 -9.89 -15.18 39.95
C ASP A 422 -10.52 -14.26 38.88
N THR A 423 -10.69 -12.97 39.19
CA THR A 423 -11.19 -11.96 38.24
C THR A 423 -10.22 -11.81 37.06
N GLY A 424 -8.91 -11.76 37.33
CA GLY A 424 -7.86 -11.73 36.31
C GLY A 424 -7.91 -12.94 35.37
N PHE A 425 -8.04 -14.16 35.92
CA PHE A 425 -8.23 -15.37 35.12
C PHE A 425 -9.47 -15.29 34.22
N TYR A 426 -10.60 -14.83 34.77
CA TYR A 426 -11.85 -14.67 34.02
C TYR A 426 -11.73 -13.63 32.89
N PHE A 427 -11.09 -12.49 33.17
CA PHE A 427 -10.80 -11.42 32.20
C PHE A 427 -9.98 -11.96 31.02
N ARG A 428 -8.88 -12.67 31.31
CA ARG A 428 -8.02 -13.28 30.28
C ARG A 428 -8.74 -14.36 29.48
N ALA A 429 -9.57 -15.17 30.13
CA ALA A 429 -10.40 -16.18 29.45
C ALA A 429 -11.40 -15.54 28.48
N ALA A 430 -12.07 -14.45 28.86
CA ALA A 430 -13.01 -13.72 27.99
C ALA A 430 -12.31 -13.09 26.78
N TRP A 431 -11.22 -12.32 27.00
CA TRP A 431 -10.47 -11.66 25.92
C TRP A 431 -9.88 -12.66 24.93
N THR A 432 -9.37 -13.80 25.41
CA THR A 432 -8.77 -14.83 24.55
C THR A 432 -9.82 -15.68 23.84
N ALA A 433 -10.98 -15.96 24.46
CA ALA A 433 -12.12 -16.60 23.80
C ALA A 433 -12.67 -15.73 22.65
N PHE A 434 -12.79 -14.41 22.87
CA PHE A 434 -13.11 -13.47 21.82
C PHE A 434 -12.04 -13.45 20.71
N ALA A 435 -10.75 -13.38 21.06
CA ALA A 435 -9.68 -13.38 20.05
C ALA A 435 -9.68 -14.66 19.19
N LYS A 436 -10.00 -15.81 19.79
CA LYS A 436 -10.15 -17.10 19.09
C LYS A 436 -11.33 -17.16 18.14
N ASN A 437 -12.43 -16.47 18.45
CA ASN A 437 -13.58 -16.33 17.56
C ASN A 437 -14.37 -15.04 17.89
N PRO A 438 -14.11 -13.93 17.18
CA PRO A 438 -14.76 -12.65 17.47
C PRO A 438 -16.27 -12.64 17.21
N SER A 439 -16.82 -13.64 16.51
CA SER A 439 -18.24 -13.70 16.16
C SER A 439 -19.09 -14.46 17.17
N THR A 440 -18.55 -15.51 17.80
CA THR A 440 -19.31 -16.37 18.74
C THR A 440 -18.52 -16.85 19.96
N GLY A 441 -17.24 -16.52 20.10
CA GLY A 441 -16.38 -17.04 21.17
C GLY A 441 -16.88 -16.70 22.58
N LEU A 442 -17.47 -15.52 22.74
CA LEU A 442 -18.08 -15.09 24.01
C LEU A 442 -19.50 -15.62 24.26
N LEU A 443 -20.12 -16.29 23.27
CA LEU A 443 -21.44 -16.91 23.48
C LEU A 443 -21.35 -18.19 24.31
N ARG A 444 -20.19 -18.87 24.31
CA ARG A 444 -19.88 -20.05 25.14
C ARG A 444 -18.38 -20.11 25.40
N PHE A 445 -17.95 -19.63 26.55
CA PHE A 445 -16.60 -19.82 27.08
C PHE A 445 -16.66 -20.28 28.54
N ASP A 446 -15.54 -20.74 29.10
CA ASP A 446 -15.39 -21.23 30.48
C ASP A 446 -16.60 -21.99 31.07
N GLY A 447 -16.74 -23.28 30.76
CA GLY A 447 -17.73 -24.14 31.44
C GLY A 447 -19.22 -23.96 31.04
N ASN A 448 -19.49 -23.31 29.90
CA ASN A 448 -20.82 -22.89 29.37
C ASN A 448 -21.28 -21.48 29.77
N GLU A 449 -20.38 -20.61 30.22
CA GLU A 449 -20.72 -19.20 30.46
C GLU A 449 -20.84 -18.39 29.17
N THR A 450 -21.65 -17.33 29.24
CA THR A 450 -22.11 -16.55 28.09
C THR A 450 -22.03 -15.07 28.46
N TRP A 451 -21.28 -14.28 27.71
CA TRP A 451 -21.54 -12.83 27.67
C TRP A 451 -22.70 -12.57 26.73
N ALA A 452 -23.71 -11.87 27.21
CA ALA A 452 -24.87 -11.53 26.41
C ALA A 452 -24.44 -10.49 25.34
N PRO A 453 -24.77 -10.72 24.05
CA PRO A 453 -24.56 -9.71 23.01
C PRO A 453 -25.29 -8.42 23.33
N TYR A 454 -24.64 -7.29 23.07
CA TYR A 454 -25.19 -5.97 23.29
C TYR A 454 -26.46 -5.77 22.44
N GLN A 455 -27.50 -5.22 23.06
CA GLN A 455 -28.75 -4.86 22.40
C GLN A 455 -28.84 -3.35 22.26
N VAL A 456 -29.39 -2.90 21.13
CA VAL A 456 -29.49 -1.46 20.78
C VAL A 456 -30.34 -0.66 21.77
N ASP A 457 -31.23 -1.31 22.51
CA ASP A 457 -32.06 -0.73 23.58
C ASP A 457 -31.34 -0.57 24.94
N GLY A 458 -30.07 -1.01 25.06
CA GLY A 458 -29.32 -0.97 26.31
C GLY A 458 -29.78 -2.00 27.36
N SER A 459 -30.57 -3.01 26.99
CA SER A 459 -31.01 -4.07 27.91
C SER A 459 -29.86 -4.93 28.45
N ASN A 460 -28.78 -5.10 27.67
CA ASN A 460 -27.63 -5.94 28.02
C ASN A 460 -26.34 -5.13 28.24
N LEU A 461 -25.79 -5.21 29.45
CA LEU A 461 -24.45 -4.76 29.84
C LEU A 461 -23.76 -5.88 30.64
N ASN A 462 -22.61 -6.35 30.19
CA ASN A 462 -21.81 -7.35 30.91
C ASN A 462 -20.98 -6.62 31.96
N ARG A 463 -21.41 -6.66 33.22
CA ARG A 463 -20.67 -6.01 34.32
C ARG A 463 -19.61 -6.98 34.84
N LEU A 464 -18.43 -6.47 35.18
CA LEU A 464 -17.26 -7.27 35.55
C LEU A 464 -16.70 -6.79 36.89
N ALA A 465 -16.35 -7.71 37.80
CA ALA A 465 -16.00 -7.42 39.20
C ALA A 465 -17.11 -6.72 40.03
N PHE A 466 -18.34 -6.67 39.52
CA PHE A 466 -19.46 -5.95 40.14
C PHE A 466 -19.88 -6.60 41.46
N GLU A 467 -20.02 -5.81 42.52
CA GLU A 467 -20.33 -6.28 43.90
C GLU A 467 -19.38 -7.40 44.39
N GLY A 468 -18.12 -7.40 43.92
CA GLY A 468 -17.12 -8.40 44.28
C GLY A 468 -17.29 -9.76 43.58
N GLN A 469 -18.14 -9.85 42.54
CA GLN A 469 -18.33 -11.07 41.76
C GLN A 469 -17.21 -11.25 40.72
N THR A 470 -16.50 -12.37 40.80
CA THR A 470 -15.45 -12.79 39.85
C THR A 470 -15.92 -12.83 38.40
N ARG A 471 -17.11 -13.38 38.17
CA ARG A 471 -17.68 -13.69 36.85
C ARG A 471 -18.57 -12.54 36.38
N THR A 472 -18.89 -12.47 35.09
CA THR A 472 -19.79 -11.42 34.63
C THR A 472 -21.20 -11.59 35.21
N ASN A 473 -21.83 -10.49 35.58
CA ASN A 473 -23.28 -10.46 35.77
C ASN A 473 -23.95 -9.52 34.77
N LEU A 474 -24.98 -10.05 34.10
CA LEU A 474 -25.78 -9.25 33.17
C LEU A 474 -26.54 -8.18 33.94
N GLY A 475 -26.53 -6.95 33.44
CA GLY A 475 -27.36 -5.85 33.89
C GLY A 475 -27.86 -5.04 32.72
N THR A 476 -28.65 -4.00 33.00
CA THR A 476 -29.01 -3.00 32.00
C THR A 476 -27.96 -1.88 31.96
N ALA A 477 -27.73 -1.32 30.78
CA ALA A 477 -26.91 -0.13 30.59
C ALA A 477 -27.63 1.18 30.97
N VAL A 478 -28.97 1.17 31.06
CA VAL A 478 -29.80 2.36 31.25
C VAL A 478 -29.40 3.22 32.48
N PRO A 479 -29.08 2.67 33.68
CA PRO A 479 -28.68 3.50 34.84
C PRO A 479 -27.37 4.27 34.63
N PHE A 480 -26.55 3.82 33.68
CA PHE A 480 -25.25 4.40 33.33
C PHE A 480 -25.39 5.37 32.15
N ASP A 481 -26.25 5.04 31.18
CA ASP A 481 -26.47 5.83 29.97
C ASP A 481 -27.55 6.94 30.14
N GLU A 482 -28.48 6.78 31.10
CA GLU A 482 -29.59 7.71 31.35
C GLU A 482 -29.78 8.11 32.83
N ASN A 483 -29.82 9.43 33.03
CA ASN A 483 -30.44 10.19 34.11
C ASN A 483 -29.91 10.16 35.56
N LEU A 484 -29.59 11.37 36.00
CA LEU A 484 -29.92 11.88 37.34
C LEU A 484 -30.27 13.37 37.23
N ILE A 485 -31.38 13.74 37.90
CA ILE A 485 -32.07 15.05 37.98
C ILE A 485 -32.95 15.45 36.76
N ALA A 486 -34.16 15.92 37.07
CA ALA A 486 -35.31 15.99 36.17
C ALA A 486 -35.43 17.30 35.34
N LYS A 487 -36.22 17.20 34.25
CA LYS A 487 -36.75 18.31 33.43
C LYS A 487 -35.73 19.14 32.61
N THR A 488 -34.95 18.51 31.72
CA THR A 488 -34.82 18.91 30.29
C THR A 488 -33.92 17.95 29.49
N HIS A 489 -34.38 17.50 28.31
CA HIS A 489 -33.69 16.81 27.20
C HIS A 489 -32.47 15.85 27.45
N HIS A 490 -32.70 14.55 27.20
CA HIS A 490 -31.76 13.44 26.91
C HIS A 490 -30.22 13.69 26.98
N ARG A 491 -29.54 13.10 27.97
CA ARG A 491 -28.09 13.22 28.23
C ARG A 491 -27.19 12.94 27.02
N CYS A 492 -27.37 11.81 26.32
CA CYS A 492 -26.53 11.45 25.16
C CYS A 492 -26.80 12.28 23.89
N HIS A 493 -27.91 13.02 23.82
CA HIS A 493 -28.39 13.64 22.58
C HIS A 493 -28.16 15.16 22.47
N ARG A 494 -27.75 15.88 23.56
CA ARG A 494 -27.75 17.35 23.53
C ARG A 494 -26.64 18.12 24.30
N HIS A 495 -25.44 17.56 24.50
CA HIS A 495 -24.33 18.32 25.11
C HIS A 495 -23.03 18.35 24.31
N LEU A 496 -22.93 19.34 23.40
CA LEU A 496 -21.66 19.81 22.81
C LEU A 496 -20.97 20.89 23.68
N PHE A 497 -21.63 21.36 24.76
CA PHE A 497 -21.28 22.60 25.46
C PHE A 497 -20.38 22.48 26.70
N VAL A 498 -20.15 21.26 27.24
CA VAL A 498 -19.37 21.10 28.48
C VAL A 498 -17.85 21.06 28.23
N ALA A 499 -17.41 20.68 27.02
CA ALA A 499 -15.99 20.64 26.64
C ALA A 499 -15.28 22.02 26.71
N ILE A 500 -16.04 23.12 26.68
CA ILE A 500 -15.50 24.48 26.72
C ILE A 500 -14.85 24.78 28.08
N ALA A 501 -15.40 24.25 29.19
CA ALA A 501 -14.95 24.57 30.55
C ALA A 501 -13.50 24.14 30.84
N VAL A 502 -13.04 23.03 30.25
CA VAL A 502 -11.66 22.53 30.39
C VAL A 502 -10.69 23.36 29.51
N SER A 503 -11.15 23.84 28.35
CA SER A 503 -10.36 24.72 27.49
C SER A 503 -10.23 26.17 27.99
N SER A 504 -11.16 26.64 28.83
CA SER A 504 -11.18 28.02 29.36
C SER A 504 -10.35 28.24 30.62
N LEU A 505 -9.69 27.20 31.16
CA LEU A 505 -8.91 27.28 32.41
C LEU A 505 -7.44 27.68 32.22
N SER A 506 -7.01 28.05 31.01
CA SER A 506 -5.61 28.42 30.71
C SER A 506 -5.33 29.92 30.57
N SER A 507 -6.25 30.82 30.95
CA SER A 507 -6.12 32.26 30.70
C SER A 507 -5.90 33.13 31.96
N SER A 508 -4.63 33.20 32.40
CA SER A 508 -4.00 34.41 33.02
C SER A 508 -4.58 34.84 34.40
N PRO A 509 -4.12 35.92 35.11
CA PRO A 509 -3.16 37.01 34.78
C PRO A 509 -2.14 37.28 35.94
N PRO A 510 -1.40 38.44 36.09
CA PRO A 510 -1.46 39.69 35.32
C PRO A 510 -0.15 40.43 34.98
N LEU A 511 -0.21 41.29 33.95
CA LEU A 511 0.34 42.66 34.04
C LEU A 511 -0.45 43.67 33.17
N ARG A 512 -1.14 44.60 33.86
CA ARG A 512 -1.58 45.97 33.49
C ARG A 512 -2.35 46.27 32.18
N LYS A 513 -3.57 46.80 32.39
CA LYS A 513 -4.22 48.02 31.81
C LYS A 513 -3.92 48.36 30.33
N SER A 514 -4.90 48.62 29.45
CA SER A 514 -6.13 49.41 29.67
C SER A 514 -7.23 49.13 28.63
N SER A 515 -8.44 49.62 28.90
CA SER A 515 -9.61 49.65 28.02
C SER A 515 -9.38 50.34 26.66
N VAL A 516 -10.01 49.86 25.58
CA VAL A 516 -11.20 50.51 24.98
C VAL A 516 -11.88 49.57 23.97
N PHE A 517 -13.19 49.79 23.85
CA PHE A 517 -14.20 49.05 23.09
C PHE A 517 -14.06 49.18 21.57
N VAL A 518 -14.55 48.16 20.87
CA VAL A 518 -15.09 48.13 19.49
C VAL A 518 -15.21 49.49 18.75
N GLU A 519 -14.28 49.82 17.85
CA GLU A 519 -14.55 50.74 16.73
C GLU A 519 -13.47 50.77 15.61
N HIS A 520 -13.48 49.82 14.66
CA HIS A 520 -13.13 50.07 13.24
C HIS A 520 -13.45 48.86 12.35
N LEU A 521 -14.72 48.77 11.95
CA LEU A 521 -15.21 47.86 10.90
C LEU A 521 -15.32 48.58 9.53
N ASN A 522 -14.61 49.69 9.36
CA ASN A 522 -14.59 50.53 8.16
C ASN A 522 -13.15 50.85 7.75
N ASN A 523 -12.95 51.10 6.45
CA ASN A 523 -11.71 51.59 5.81
C ASN A 523 -10.59 50.57 5.59
N MET A 524 -10.76 49.70 4.58
CA MET A 524 -9.66 49.40 3.65
C MET A 524 -9.64 50.46 2.55
N PRO A 525 -8.45 50.88 2.09
CA PRO A 525 -8.22 50.99 0.66
C PRO A 525 -7.09 50.05 0.18
N GLN A 526 -7.18 49.62 -1.08
CA GLN A 526 -6.15 48.87 -1.78
C GLN A 526 -4.90 49.72 -2.02
N GLN A 527 -3.72 49.10 -2.04
CA GLN A 527 -2.69 49.51 -2.99
C GLN A 527 -1.91 48.31 -3.52
N GLN A 528 -1.21 48.54 -4.63
CA GLN A 528 -1.00 47.58 -5.71
C GLN A 528 0.50 47.40 -5.96
N THR A 529 0.92 46.16 -6.21
CA THR A 529 2.14 45.72 -6.94
C THR A 529 3.45 46.52 -6.80
N ASP A 530 4.54 45.83 -6.47
CA ASP A 530 5.53 45.61 -7.53
C ASP A 530 6.35 44.33 -7.38
N ASN A 531 6.64 43.70 -8.52
CA ASN A 531 7.65 42.66 -8.66
C ASN A 531 8.88 43.31 -9.31
N THR A 532 10.09 43.02 -8.84
CA THR A 532 11.14 42.32 -9.63
C THR A 532 12.52 42.40 -8.98
N GLN A 533 13.34 41.39 -9.31
CA GLN A 533 14.79 41.29 -9.08
C GLN A 533 15.23 41.04 -7.61
N LEU A 534 16.26 40.24 -7.33
CA LEU A 534 17.25 39.65 -8.25
C LEU A 534 17.63 38.22 -7.80
N GLU A 535 17.79 37.32 -8.78
CA GLU A 535 18.41 36.01 -8.59
C GLU A 535 19.93 36.17 -8.37
N ALA A 536 20.51 35.61 -7.31
CA ALA A 536 21.93 35.21 -7.26
C ALA A 536 22.23 34.33 -6.04
N PHE A 537 23.14 33.37 -6.23
CA PHE A 537 23.74 32.43 -5.26
C PHE A 537 23.02 31.11 -4.98
N THR A 538 23.13 30.21 -5.97
CA THR A 538 23.37 28.77 -5.73
C THR A 538 24.61 28.31 -6.48
N SER A 539 25.21 27.18 -6.07
CA SER A 539 26.58 26.70 -6.38
C SER A 539 27.69 27.51 -5.69
N SER A 540 28.76 26.93 -5.13
CA SER A 540 29.20 25.51 -4.95
C SER A 540 30.10 25.44 -3.67
N GLN A 541 30.66 24.33 -3.16
CA GLN A 541 30.98 22.99 -3.70
C GLN A 541 30.55 21.84 -2.73
N ASP A 542 31.23 20.69 -2.78
CA ASP A 542 30.99 19.43 -2.03
C ASP A 542 32.18 19.07 -1.09
N GLU A 543 32.05 17.93 -0.40
CA GLU A 543 33.07 17.11 0.32
C GLU A 543 33.47 17.56 1.76
N SER A 544 33.63 16.67 2.75
CA SER A 544 33.22 15.26 2.93
C SER A 544 33.37 14.85 4.41
N GLU A 545 32.55 13.90 4.91
CA GLU A 545 32.97 12.78 5.82
C GLU A 545 31.79 11.85 6.19
N ASP A 546 32.09 10.57 6.42
CA ASP A 546 31.12 9.47 6.59
C ASP A 546 30.63 9.28 8.04
N GLY A 547 29.33 8.96 8.19
CA GLY A 547 28.74 8.61 9.49
C GLY A 547 27.35 7.97 9.35
N HIS A 548 27.31 6.64 9.34
CA HIS A 548 26.12 5.74 9.30
C HIS A 548 24.72 6.39 9.29
N THR A 549 24.28 6.86 8.12
CA THR A 549 22.91 7.31 7.88
C THR A 549 21.96 6.15 7.59
N ALA A 550 20.80 6.12 8.24
CA ALA A 550 19.70 5.25 7.84
C ALA A 550 19.25 5.64 6.42
N GLN A 551 19.42 4.72 5.47
CA GLN A 551 19.36 5.05 4.03
C GLN A 551 17.93 5.37 3.59
N SER A 552 17.60 6.67 3.56
CA SER A 552 16.31 7.16 3.09
C SER A 552 16.08 6.77 1.64
N LEU A 553 14.91 6.18 1.35
CA LEU A 553 14.59 5.77 -0.01
C LEU A 553 14.42 7.01 -0.89
N PRO A 554 15.00 7.04 -2.11
CA PRO A 554 14.76 8.12 -3.07
C PRO A 554 13.27 8.37 -3.29
N ARG A 555 12.88 9.62 -3.61
CA ARG A 555 11.46 9.99 -3.82
C ARG A 555 10.84 9.21 -5.00
N ALA A 556 9.53 8.97 -4.90
CA ALA A 556 8.73 8.37 -5.97
C ALA A 556 8.35 9.43 -7.00
N ASP A 557 8.21 9.04 -8.27
CA ASP A 557 7.73 9.89 -9.39
C ASP A 557 8.56 11.17 -9.68
N GLU A 558 9.59 11.44 -8.88
CA GLU A 558 10.27 12.73 -8.76
C GLU A 558 11.76 12.55 -8.40
N GLY A 559 12.56 13.58 -8.66
CA GLY A 559 14.00 13.58 -8.38
C GLY A 559 14.85 12.88 -9.44
N MET A 560 16.12 13.28 -9.52
CA MET A 560 17.02 12.84 -10.60
C MET A 560 17.24 11.31 -10.71
N PRO A 561 17.27 10.52 -9.63
CA PRO A 561 17.40 9.06 -9.73
C PRO A 561 16.29 8.38 -10.54
N ALA A 562 15.03 8.80 -10.37
CA ALA A 562 13.88 8.24 -11.11
C ALA A 562 13.99 8.50 -12.62
N TRP A 563 14.38 9.71 -13.01
CA TRP A 563 14.56 10.10 -14.41
C TRP A 563 15.82 9.49 -15.03
N LYS A 564 16.91 9.29 -14.26
CA LYS A 564 18.09 8.53 -14.69
C LYS A 564 17.75 7.07 -14.99
N PHE A 565 16.96 6.42 -14.13
CA PHE A 565 16.46 5.08 -14.37
C PHE A 565 15.60 5.04 -15.64
N LEU A 566 14.64 5.96 -15.79
CA LEU A 566 13.73 6.00 -16.94
C LEU A 566 14.47 6.22 -18.27
N LEU A 567 15.51 7.07 -18.29
CA LEU A 567 16.39 7.26 -19.44
C LEU A 567 17.11 5.95 -19.81
N GLY A 568 17.64 5.21 -18.82
CA GLY A 568 18.26 3.92 -19.05
C GLY A 568 17.27 2.89 -19.62
N ALA A 569 16.06 2.83 -19.08
CA ALA A 569 15.00 1.94 -19.56
C ALA A 569 14.55 2.28 -20.99
N PHE A 570 14.42 3.57 -21.32
CA PHE A 570 14.12 4.05 -22.67
C PHE A 570 15.20 3.64 -23.69
N VAL A 571 16.48 3.82 -23.37
CA VAL A 571 17.60 3.44 -24.27
C VAL A 571 17.61 1.93 -24.49
N VAL A 572 17.40 1.14 -23.44
CA VAL A 572 17.30 -0.32 -23.55
C VAL A 572 16.16 -0.73 -24.48
N GLU A 573 14.95 -0.16 -24.32
CA GLU A 573 13.83 -0.50 -25.21
C GLU A 573 14.07 -0.05 -26.65
N ALA A 574 14.65 1.13 -26.88
CA ALA A 574 15.00 1.56 -28.23
C ALA A 574 15.98 0.61 -28.93
N VAL A 575 16.98 0.12 -28.20
CA VAL A 575 18.04 -0.71 -28.76
C VAL A 575 17.61 -2.18 -28.96
N LEU A 576 16.76 -2.71 -28.07
CA LEU A 576 16.36 -4.12 -28.11
C LEU A 576 15.05 -4.38 -28.87
N TRP A 577 14.13 -3.42 -28.98
CA TRP A 577 13.04 -3.50 -29.97
C TRP A 577 13.50 -3.16 -31.38
N GLY A 578 14.65 -2.51 -31.54
CA GLY A 578 15.19 -2.14 -32.86
C GLY A 578 15.29 -3.31 -33.84
N PHE A 579 15.83 -4.45 -33.40
CA PHE A 579 15.90 -5.65 -34.26
C PHE A 579 14.51 -6.21 -34.60
N PRO A 580 13.61 -6.52 -33.63
CA PRO A 580 12.28 -7.03 -33.94
C PRO A 580 11.41 -6.09 -34.79
N VAL A 581 11.42 -4.78 -34.53
CA VAL A 581 10.66 -3.78 -35.31
C VAL A 581 11.20 -3.64 -36.73
N SER A 582 12.50 -3.88 -36.93
CA SER A 582 13.15 -3.90 -38.25
C SER A 582 13.12 -5.27 -38.94
N TYR A 583 12.51 -6.30 -38.33
CA TYR A 583 12.59 -7.67 -38.85
C TYR A 583 12.00 -7.83 -40.26
N GLY A 584 11.01 -7.01 -40.63
CA GLY A 584 10.44 -7.03 -41.98
C GLY A 584 11.47 -6.82 -43.10
N VAL A 585 12.54 -6.06 -42.84
CA VAL A 585 13.65 -5.84 -43.80
C VAL A 585 14.51 -7.10 -43.93
N PHE A 586 14.83 -7.76 -42.80
CA PHE A 586 15.50 -9.06 -42.82
C PHE A 586 14.66 -10.12 -43.50
N GLN A 587 13.34 -10.15 -43.28
CA GLN A 587 12.41 -11.08 -43.93
C GLN A 587 12.42 -10.92 -45.45
N ASP A 588 12.34 -9.70 -45.97
CA ASP A 588 12.44 -9.42 -47.40
C ASP A 588 13.79 -9.88 -47.98
N PHE A 589 14.90 -9.56 -47.31
CA PHE A 589 16.24 -10.01 -47.72
C PHE A 589 16.36 -11.54 -47.73
N TYR A 590 15.95 -12.22 -46.66
CA TYR A 590 15.99 -13.69 -46.57
C TYR A 590 15.10 -14.34 -47.63
N SER A 591 13.94 -13.77 -47.96
CA SER A 591 13.04 -14.29 -49.00
C SER A 591 13.65 -14.30 -50.42
N LYS A 592 14.72 -13.52 -50.64
CA LYS A 592 15.45 -13.42 -51.91
C LYS A 592 16.80 -14.16 -51.86
N HIS A 593 17.30 -14.47 -50.67
CA HIS A 593 18.62 -15.05 -50.47
C HIS A 593 18.63 -16.57 -50.79
N PRO A 594 19.63 -17.08 -51.53
CA PRO A 594 19.68 -18.50 -51.95
C PRO A 594 19.51 -19.50 -50.81
N ASP A 595 20.15 -19.26 -49.66
CA ASP A 595 20.12 -20.15 -48.49
C ASP A 595 18.71 -20.32 -47.85
N PHE A 596 17.76 -19.42 -48.11
CA PHE A 596 16.51 -19.32 -47.31
C PHE A 596 15.23 -19.21 -48.13
N ARG A 597 15.27 -18.67 -49.35
CA ARG A 597 14.10 -18.28 -50.17
C ARG A 597 13.00 -19.34 -50.35
N ASP A 598 13.38 -20.63 -50.29
CA ASP A 598 12.50 -21.76 -50.57
C ASP A 598 11.75 -22.28 -49.31
N ASP A 599 12.04 -21.73 -48.12
CA ASP A 599 11.39 -22.09 -46.85
C ASP A 599 10.23 -21.12 -46.51
N PRO A 600 8.99 -21.60 -46.28
CA PRO A 600 7.84 -20.74 -46.00
C PRO A 600 7.85 -20.08 -44.61
N ASN A 601 8.77 -20.46 -43.71
CA ASN A 601 8.76 -20.05 -42.30
C ASN A 601 9.61 -18.80 -41.99
N ILE A 602 10.14 -18.08 -43.00
CA ILE A 602 10.98 -16.89 -42.79
C ILE A 602 10.27 -15.83 -41.92
N ALA A 603 8.96 -15.64 -42.09
CA ALA A 603 8.17 -14.70 -41.30
C ALA A 603 8.02 -15.12 -39.81
N VAL A 604 8.17 -16.41 -39.50
CA VAL A 604 8.01 -16.97 -38.15
C VAL A 604 9.13 -16.52 -37.20
N ILE A 605 10.32 -16.22 -37.73
CA ILE A 605 11.49 -15.84 -36.93
C ILE A 605 11.20 -14.60 -36.05
N GLY A 606 10.76 -13.50 -36.67
CA GLY A 606 10.50 -12.25 -35.95
C GLY A 606 9.25 -12.27 -35.06
N THR A 607 8.21 -13.02 -35.48
CA THR A 607 7.00 -13.19 -34.66
C THR A 607 7.28 -14.08 -33.44
N VAL A 608 8.16 -15.09 -33.55
CA VAL A 608 8.63 -15.89 -32.41
C VAL A 608 9.45 -15.06 -31.42
N ALA A 609 10.38 -14.22 -31.90
CA ALA A 609 11.18 -13.35 -31.03
C ALA A 609 10.29 -12.43 -30.16
N THR A 610 9.29 -11.81 -30.78
CA THR A 610 8.35 -10.89 -30.11
C THR A 610 7.31 -11.61 -29.26
N SER A 611 6.80 -12.76 -29.72
CA SER A 611 5.82 -13.55 -28.97
C SER A 611 6.40 -14.20 -27.73
N ILE A 612 7.63 -14.72 -27.75
CA ILE A 612 8.25 -15.33 -26.55
C ILE A 612 8.40 -14.30 -25.43
N TYR A 613 8.84 -13.08 -25.77
CA TYR A 613 8.86 -11.96 -24.82
C TYR A 613 7.49 -11.77 -24.17
N TYR A 614 6.42 -11.62 -24.96
CA TYR A 614 5.08 -11.37 -24.44
C TYR A 614 4.46 -12.57 -23.68
N LEU A 615 4.61 -13.79 -24.20
CA LEU A 615 4.08 -15.03 -23.62
C LEU A 615 4.74 -15.39 -22.29
N GLY A 616 5.99 -14.95 -22.08
CA GLY A 616 6.71 -15.16 -20.82
C GLY A 616 6.15 -14.40 -19.63
N GLY A 617 5.35 -13.34 -19.83
CA GLY A 617 4.90 -12.42 -18.79
C GLY A 617 4.33 -13.04 -17.50
N PRO A 618 3.40 -14.02 -17.56
CA PRO A 618 2.80 -14.65 -16.38
C PRO A 618 3.79 -15.48 -15.55
N VAL A 619 4.93 -15.86 -16.12
CA VAL A 619 5.99 -16.63 -15.45
C VAL A 619 7.12 -15.71 -15.03
N ALA A 620 7.58 -14.84 -15.93
CA ALA A 620 8.70 -13.94 -15.72
C ALA A 620 8.47 -12.95 -14.57
N LEU A 621 7.30 -12.29 -14.50
CA LEU A 621 7.06 -11.29 -13.45
C LEU A 621 7.01 -11.90 -12.04
N PRO A 622 6.32 -13.02 -11.79
CA PRO A 622 6.48 -13.80 -10.56
C PRO A 622 7.91 -14.23 -10.22
N LEU A 623 8.70 -14.70 -11.18
CA LEU A 623 10.07 -15.13 -10.93
C LEU A 623 10.99 -13.93 -10.59
N VAL A 624 10.84 -12.82 -11.30
CA VAL A 624 11.54 -11.55 -11.07
C VAL A 624 11.11 -10.90 -9.74
N ALA A 625 9.86 -11.10 -9.33
CA ALA A 625 9.36 -10.75 -8.00
C ALA A 625 10.01 -11.62 -6.92
N ARG A 626 10.14 -12.93 -7.15
CA ARG A 626 10.74 -13.89 -6.23
C ARG A 626 12.25 -13.67 -6.06
N PHE A 627 12.97 -13.45 -7.16
CA PHE A 627 14.43 -13.39 -7.20
C PHE A 627 14.96 -11.95 -7.37
N GLN A 628 14.51 -11.03 -6.49
CA GLN A 628 14.89 -9.60 -6.58
C GLN A 628 16.41 -9.36 -6.61
N ALA A 629 17.19 -10.15 -5.87
CA ALA A 629 18.66 -10.09 -5.86
C ALA A 629 19.28 -10.30 -7.26
N TRP A 630 18.61 -11.07 -8.11
CA TRP A 630 19.09 -11.47 -9.44
C TRP A 630 18.64 -10.53 -10.55
N GLN A 631 17.84 -9.49 -10.27
CA GLN A 631 17.31 -8.61 -11.32
C GLN A 631 18.39 -7.93 -12.17
N ARG A 632 19.46 -7.38 -11.56
CA ARG A 632 20.57 -6.80 -12.34
C ARG A 632 21.40 -7.87 -13.09
N PRO A 633 21.79 -9.01 -12.49
CA PRO A 633 22.34 -10.14 -13.23
C PRO A 633 21.48 -10.58 -14.42
N LEU A 634 20.16 -10.68 -14.25
CA LEU A 634 19.22 -11.04 -15.32
C LEU A 634 19.18 -10.02 -16.45
N ILE A 635 19.24 -8.71 -16.14
CA ILE A 635 19.41 -7.65 -17.14
C ILE A 635 20.72 -7.85 -17.93
N VAL A 636 21.85 -8.06 -17.26
CA VAL A 636 23.14 -8.24 -17.95
C VAL A 636 23.16 -9.52 -18.80
N VAL A 637 22.69 -10.65 -18.26
CA VAL A 637 22.62 -11.93 -18.98
C VAL A 637 21.65 -11.85 -20.16
N GLY A 638 20.49 -11.21 -20.00
CA GLY A 638 19.53 -11.01 -21.08
C GLY A 638 20.07 -10.12 -22.20
N TRP A 639 20.72 -8.99 -21.86
CA TRP A 639 21.36 -8.12 -22.86
C TRP A 639 22.47 -8.84 -23.63
N LEU A 640 23.39 -9.50 -22.94
CA LEU A 640 24.46 -10.27 -23.59
C LEU A 640 23.90 -11.46 -24.38
N GLY A 641 22.79 -12.05 -23.93
CA GLY A 641 22.05 -13.09 -24.66
C GLY A 641 21.46 -12.58 -25.97
N CYS A 642 20.88 -11.37 -26.01
CA CYS A 642 20.41 -10.74 -27.25
C CYS A 642 21.57 -10.57 -28.23
N VAL A 643 22.70 -9.99 -27.79
CA VAL A 643 23.90 -9.81 -28.61
C VAL A 643 24.43 -11.16 -29.14
N ALA A 644 24.57 -12.15 -28.25
CA ALA A 644 25.04 -13.48 -28.60
C ALA A 644 24.11 -14.20 -29.60
N SER A 645 22.79 -14.00 -29.49
CA SER A 645 21.81 -14.60 -30.40
C SER A 645 21.89 -14.04 -31.82
N LEU A 646 22.13 -12.73 -31.99
CA LEU A 646 22.35 -12.12 -33.31
C LEU A 646 23.70 -12.54 -33.90
N VAL A 647 24.75 -12.62 -33.08
CA VAL A 647 26.06 -13.15 -33.51
C VAL A 647 25.95 -14.62 -33.92
N ALA A 648 25.21 -15.46 -33.18
CA ALA A 648 24.95 -16.84 -33.55
C ALA A 648 24.14 -16.95 -34.86
N ALA A 649 23.10 -16.11 -35.03
CA ALA A 649 22.31 -16.04 -36.25
C ALA A 649 23.18 -15.71 -37.49
N SER A 650 24.27 -14.94 -37.34
CA SER A 650 25.21 -14.65 -38.42
C SER A 650 25.95 -15.88 -38.99
N PHE A 651 25.90 -17.03 -38.31
CA PHE A 651 26.47 -18.30 -38.77
C PHE A 651 25.42 -19.23 -39.40
N ALA A 652 24.14 -19.10 -39.06
CA ALA A 652 23.07 -19.96 -39.55
C ALA A 652 22.91 -19.91 -41.08
N THR A 653 22.74 -21.08 -41.70
CA THR A 653 22.51 -21.29 -43.14
C THR A 653 21.14 -21.90 -43.44
N THR A 654 20.28 -22.05 -42.43
CA THR A 654 18.92 -22.59 -42.57
C THR A 654 17.92 -21.76 -41.77
N VAL A 655 16.66 -21.69 -42.25
CA VAL A 655 15.59 -20.97 -41.55
C VAL A 655 15.33 -21.53 -40.14
N PRO A 656 15.31 -22.85 -39.88
CA PRO A 656 15.27 -23.37 -38.50
C PRO A 656 16.41 -22.87 -37.60
N GLY A 657 17.63 -22.72 -38.15
CA GLY A 657 18.76 -22.14 -37.41
C GLY A 657 18.54 -20.65 -37.07
N LEU A 658 17.94 -19.88 -37.98
CA LEU A 658 17.53 -18.50 -37.71
C LEU A 658 16.37 -18.43 -36.70
N ILE A 659 15.38 -19.33 -36.77
CA ILE A 659 14.30 -19.42 -35.78
C ILE A 659 14.87 -19.72 -34.38
N ALA A 660 15.83 -20.65 -34.26
CA ALA A 660 16.44 -20.97 -32.97
C ALA A 660 17.26 -19.81 -32.37
N THR A 661 17.97 -19.05 -33.21
CA THR A 661 18.89 -17.99 -32.79
C THR A 661 18.19 -16.63 -32.62
N GLN A 662 17.99 -15.88 -33.70
CA GLN A 662 17.37 -14.54 -33.64
C GLN A 662 15.85 -14.58 -33.38
N GLY A 663 15.22 -15.76 -33.41
CA GLY A 663 13.86 -15.99 -32.91
C GLY A 663 13.84 -16.34 -31.42
N VAL A 664 14.01 -17.63 -31.09
CA VAL A 664 13.84 -18.20 -29.76
C VAL A 664 14.85 -17.65 -28.75
N LEU A 665 16.14 -17.74 -29.05
CA LEU A 665 17.18 -17.29 -28.10
C LEU A 665 17.12 -15.77 -27.88
N TYR A 666 16.88 -14.96 -28.93
CA TYR A 666 16.64 -13.53 -28.79
C TYR A 666 15.41 -13.23 -27.91
N GLY A 667 14.28 -13.88 -28.17
CA GLY A 667 13.04 -13.68 -27.41
C GLY A 667 13.18 -14.04 -25.92
N LEU A 668 13.86 -15.16 -25.61
CA LEU A 668 14.14 -15.57 -24.23
C LEU A 668 15.12 -14.61 -23.53
N ALA A 669 16.18 -14.18 -24.22
CA ALA A 669 17.14 -13.24 -23.68
C ALA A 669 16.51 -11.87 -23.40
N PHE A 670 15.66 -11.40 -24.32
CA PHE A 670 14.93 -10.15 -24.16
C PHE A 670 13.90 -10.21 -23.03
N MET A 671 13.18 -11.32 -22.89
CA MET A 671 12.31 -11.62 -21.74
C MET A 671 13.07 -11.52 -20.40
N LEU A 672 14.24 -12.15 -20.30
CA LEU A 672 15.04 -12.16 -19.06
C LEU A 672 15.50 -10.76 -18.63
N LEU A 673 15.73 -9.84 -19.57
CA LEU A 673 16.13 -8.47 -19.29
C LEU A 673 14.95 -7.52 -19.02
N ASN A 674 13.89 -7.61 -19.82
CA ASN A 674 12.87 -6.56 -19.87
C ASN A 674 11.93 -6.61 -18.64
N TYR A 675 11.51 -7.80 -18.20
CA TYR A 675 10.64 -7.93 -17.01
C TYR A 675 11.26 -7.42 -15.68
N PRO A 676 12.57 -7.57 -15.41
CA PRO A 676 13.25 -6.81 -14.36
C PRO A 676 13.13 -5.28 -14.50
N VAL A 677 13.36 -4.72 -15.69
CA VAL A 677 13.24 -3.26 -15.94
C VAL A 677 11.80 -2.78 -15.71
N LEU A 678 10.82 -3.52 -16.22
CA LEU A 678 9.40 -3.26 -15.99
C LEU A 678 9.02 -3.26 -14.50
N ARG A 679 9.60 -4.17 -13.71
CA ARG A 679 9.36 -4.18 -12.26
C ARG A 679 9.97 -2.95 -11.58
N MET A 680 11.23 -2.61 -11.91
CA MET A 680 11.89 -1.41 -11.37
C MET A 680 11.15 -0.12 -11.75
N LEU A 681 10.56 -0.04 -12.94
CA LEU A 681 9.72 1.09 -13.36
C LEU A 681 8.53 1.31 -12.42
N ASN A 682 7.86 0.23 -12.01
CA ASN A 682 6.72 0.30 -11.09
C ASN A 682 7.11 0.68 -9.65
N GLU A 683 8.38 0.50 -9.26
CA GLU A 683 8.94 0.97 -7.98
C GLU A 683 9.23 2.49 -8.01
N TRP A 684 9.77 2.98 -9.14
CA TRP A 684 10.10 4.40 -9.33
C TRP A 684 8.85 5.27 -9.57
N PHE A 685 7.87 4.77 -10.32
CA PHE A 685 6.69 5.55 -10.73
C PHE A 685 5.38 4.92 -10.23
N VAL A 686 4.66 5.68 -9.42
CA VAL A 686 3.41 5.28 -8.76
C VAL A 686 2.25 6.15 -9.24
N ARG A 687 2.40 7.48 -9.13
CA ARG A 687 1.41 8.47 -9.58
C ARG A 687 1.49 8.76 -11.09
N ARG A 688 2.66 8.62 -11.70
CA ARG A 688 2.95 8.92 -13.13
C ARG A 688 3.28 7.65 -13.92
N ARG A 689 2.73 6.50 -13.50
CA ARG A 689 3.14 5.17 -13.98
C ARG A 689 2.78 4.94 -15.44
N GLY A 690 1.59 5.33 -15.88
CA GLY A 690 1.16 5.25 -17.28
C GLY A 690 2.03 6.12 -18.19
N PHE A 691 2.37 7.34 -17.75
CA PHE A 691 3.26 8.23 -18.49
C PHE A 691 4.71 7.71 -18.55
N ALA A 692 5.27 7.22 -17.44
CA ALA A 692 6.61 6.65 -17.42
C ALA A 692 6.72 5.39 -18.28
N PHE A 693 5.69 4.53 -18.27
CA PHE A 693 5.59 3.39 -19.18
C PHE A 693 5.45 3.83 -20.64
N GLY A 694 4.69 4.91 -20.91
CA GLY A 694 4.60 5.53 -22.23
C GLY A 694 5.95 6.04 -22.76
N ILE A 695 6.73 6.72 -21.91
CA ILE A 695 8.11 7.15 -22.25
C ILE A 695 8.98 5.93 -22.54
N MET A 696 9.04 4.94 -21.65
CA MET A 696 9.86 3.75 -21.86
C MET A 696 9.49 3.01 -23.16
N SER A 697 8.19 2.86 -23.44
CA SER A 697 7.68 2.20 -24.66
C SER A 697 7.98 2.99 -25.94
N ALA A 698 8.04 4.33 -25.86
CA ALA A 698 8.38 5.20 -26.98
C ALA A 698 9.78 4.91 -27.56
N GLY A 699 10.70 4.35 -26.77
CA GLY A 699 12.00 3.90 -27.26
C GLY A 699 11.87 2.92 -28.44
N ALA A 700 10.98 1.94 -28.32
CA ALA A 700 10.70 0.97 -29.39
C ALA A 700 10.23 1.68 -30.67
N GLY A 701 9.33 2.65 -30.54
CA GLY A 701 8.85 3.47 -31.67
C GLY A 701 9.98 4.27 -32.33
N CYS A 702 10.84 4.91 -31.54
CA CYS A 702 11.99 5.68 -32.07
C CYS A 702 12.92 4.81 -32.95
N SER A 703 13.17 3.57 -32.54
CA SER A 703 13.97 2.63 -33.34
C SER A 703 13.33 2.33 -34.70
N GLY A 704 12.00 2.17 -34.73
CA GLY A 704 11.21 1.86 -35.92
C GLY A 704 11.07 2.98 -36.95
N VAL A 705 11.55 4.19 -36.66
CA VAL A 705 11.53 5.31 -37.62
C VAL A 705 12.76 5.28 -38.54
N GLY A 706 13.96 5.04 -38.00
CA GLY A 706 15.22 5.16 -38.76
C GLY A 706 16.00 3.85 -38.95
N LEU A 707 15.92 2.92 -37.99
CA LEU A 707 16.75 1.71 -38.01
C LEU A 707 16.43 0.75 -39.19
N PRO A 708 15.18 0.60 -39.66
CA PRO A 708 14.89 -0.23 -40.84
C PRO A 708 15.67 0.21 -42.09
N PHE A 709 15.78 1.52 -42.35
CA PHE A 709 16.53 2.06 -43.49
C PHE A 709 18.04 1.83 -43.37
N LEU A 710 18.59 1.96 -42.14
CA LEU A 710 20.00 1.66 -41.89
C LEU A 710 20.30 0.17 -42.08
N ILE A 711 19.40 -0.70 -41.63
CA ILE A 711 19.53 -2.16 -41.79
C ILE A 711 19.41 -2.56 -43.26
N ASP A 712 18.49 -1.98 -44.04
CA ASP A 712 18.36 -2.21 -45.48
C ASP A 712 19.64 -1.86 -46.25
N LEU A 713 20.22 -0.69 -45.94
CA LEU A 713 21.50 -0.23 -46.49
C LEU A 713 22.66 -1.17 -46.13
N LEU A 714 22.73 -1.64 -44.89
CA LEU A 714 23.76 -2.56 -44.43
C LEU A 714 23.61 -3.96 -45.05
N LEU A 715 22.38 -4.47 -45.16
CA LEU A 715 22.07 -5.74 -45.81
C LEU A 715 22.45 -5.71 -47.29
N SER A 716 22.07 -4.65 -48.00
CA SER A 716 22.37 -4.46 -49.42
C SER A 716 23.87 -4.35 -49.71
N ARG A 717 24.65 -3.76 -48.78
CA ARG A 717 26.08 -3.50 -48.98
C ARG A 717 27.02 -4.58 -48.41
N TYR A 718 26.63 -5.25 -47.32
CA TYR A 718 27.50 -6.15 -46.55
C TYR A 718 26.87 -7.52 -46.22
N GLY A 719 25.61 -7.75 -46.59
CA GLY A 719 24.88 -9.01 -46.34
C GLY A 719 24.47 -9.23 -44.88
N TYR A 720 23.60 -10.23 -44.67
CA TYR A 720 23.01 -10.51 -43.35
C TYR A 720 24.05 -10.84 -42.27
N ARG A 721 25.10 -11.61 -42.60
CA ARG A 721 26.11 -12.04 -41.62
C ARG A 721 26.84 -10.85 -40.99
N THR A 722 27.26 -9.90 -41.80
CA THR A 722 27.95 -8.67 -41.34
C THR A 722 26.97 -7.76 -40.62
N THR A 723 25.76 -7.60 -41.15
CA THR A 723 24.73 -6.72 -40.58
C THR A 723 24.30 -7.18 -39.18
N LEU A 724 24.03 -8.48 -38.98
CA LEU A 724 23.66 -9.02 -37.67
C LEU A 724 24.76 -8.81 -36.61
N ARG A 725 26.03 -8.97 -37.00
CA ARG A 725 27.17 -8.67 -36.12
C ARG A 725 27.28 -7.19 -35.80
N ALA A 726 27.10 -6.31 -36.79
CA ALA A 726 27.11 -4.87 -36.59
C ALA A 726 25.97 -4.41 -35.65
N VAL A 727 24.76 -4.97 -35.81
CA VAL A 727 23.63 -4.73 -34.89
C VAL A 727 23.97 -5.25 -33.48
N GLY A 728 24.52 -6.46 -33.34
CA GLY A 728 24.97 -6.98 -32.04
C GLY A 728 26.03 -6.10 -31.36
N VAL A 729 27.01 -5.59 -32.10
CA VAL A 729 28.01 -4.64 -31.59
C VAL A 729 27.37 -3.32 -31.19
N ALA A 730 26.44 -2.78 -31.97
CA ALA A 730 25.69 -1.58 -31.60
C ALA A 730 24.85 -1.80 -30.32
N GLN A 731 24.18 -2.95 -30.20
CA GLN A 731 23.45 -3.34 -28.99
C GLN A 731 24.38 -3.43 -27.76
N PHE A 732 25.63 -3.88 -27.94
CA PHE A 732 26.62 -3.87 -26.87
C PHE A 732 27.05 -2.44 -26.49
N VAL A 733 27.55 -1.67 -27.47
CA VAL A 733 28.14 -0.33 -27.23
C VAL A 733 27.13 0.66 -26.65
N VAL A 734 25.87 0.63 -27.10
CA VAL A 734 24.85 1.61 -26.65
C VAL A 734 24.24 1.24 -25.29
N VAL A 735 24.08 -0.04 -24.96
CA VAL A 735 23.49 -0.47 -23.68
C VAL A 735 24.50 -0.44 -22.53
N LEU A 736 25.77 -0.78 -22.78
CA LEU A 736 26.84 -0.80 -21.77
C LEU A 736 26.87 0.45 -20.85
N PRO A 737 26.86 1.71 -21.35
CA PRO A 737 26.88 2.89 -20.49
C PRO A 737 25.59 3.14 -19.70
N VAL A 738 24.44 2.55 -20.07
CA VAL A 738 23.17 2.73 -19.35
C VAL A 738 22.86 1.61 -18.35
N VAL A 739 23.52 0.45 -18.42
CA VAL A 739 23.39 -0.62 -17.41
C VAL A 739 23.56 -0.10 -15.96
N PRO A 740 24.52 0.79 -15.63
CA PRO A 740 24.65 1.33 -14.28
C PRO A 740 23.43 2.15 -13.78
N LEU A 741 22.60 2.67 -14.69
CA LEU A 741 21.37 3.43 -14.39
C LEU A 741 20.17 2.52 -14.05
N LEU A 742 20.21 1.25 -14.47
CA LEU A 742 19.15 0.26 -14.25
C LEU A 742 19.19 -0.27 -12.82
N ARG A 743 18.77 0.59 -11.89
CA ARG A 743 18.74 0.34 -10.45
C ARG A 743 17.30 0.38 -9.97
N GLY A 744 16.82 -0.71 -9.37
CA GLY A 744 15.58 -0.71 -8.60
C GLY A 744 15.66 0.31 -7.47
N ARG A 745 14.50 0.86 -7.11
CA ARG A 745 14.39 1.89 -6.07
C ARG A 745 14.39 1.26 -4.69
N LEU A 746 13.79 0.06 -4.58
CA LEU A 746 13.66 -0.65 -3.33
C LEU A 746 14.91 -1.52 -3.07
N PRO A 747 15.39 -1.60 -1.82
CA PRO A 747 16.45 -2.53 -1.47
C PRO A 747 15.96 -3.97 -1.64
N VAL A 748 16.89 -4.87 -2.01
CA VAL A 748 16.60 -6.28 -2.28
C VAL A 748 15.95 -6.94 -1.06
N SER A 749 14.65 -7.23 -1.15
CA SER A 749 13.91 -7.79 -0.03
C SER A 749 14.11 -9.30 0.05
N LYS A 750 14.70 -9.77 1.17
CA LYS A 750 14.82 -11.20 1.51
C LYS A 750 13.46 -11.90 1.71
N GLN A 751 12.36 -11.13 1.69
CA GLN A 751 10.96 -11.54 1.78
C GLN A 751 10.35 -11.94 0.44
N ALA A 752 10.78 -11.26 -0.62
CA ALA A 752 10.12 -11.34 -1.91
C ALA A 752 10.22 -12.75 -2.51
N ALA A 753 11.28 -13.48 -2.16
CA ALA A 753 11.46 -14.90 -2.45
C ALA A 753 10.43 -15.84 -1.80
N LEU A 754 9.69 -15.38 -0.78
CA LEU A 754 8.72 -16.15 -0.01
C LEU A 754 7.26 -15.71 -0.25
N ARG A 755 7.04 -14.46 -0.70
CA ARG A 755 5.70 -13.95 -1.02
C ARG A 755 5.07 -14.80 -2.14
N ARG A 756 3.89 -15.37 -1.89
CA ARG A 756 3.09 -16.04 -2.93
C ARG A 756 2.57 -14.98 -3.91
N VAL A 757 2.49 -15.33 -5.18
CA VAL A 757 1.86 -14.49 -6.20
C VAL A 757 0.38 -14.41 -5.88
N ASP A 758 -0.14 -13.19 -5.76
CA ASP A 758 -1.59 -13.01 -5.65
C ASP A 758 -2.25 -13.17 -7.03
N PHE A 759 -3.25 -14.03 -7.07
CA PHE A 759 -4.07 -14.34 -8.24
C PHE A 759 -5.56 -14.02 -8.00
N ALA A 760 -5.89 -13.31 -6.92
CA ALA A 760 -7.26 -12.92 -6.58
C ALA A 760 -7.97 -12.13 -7.70
N PHE A 761 -7.23 -11.40 -8.53
CA PHE A 761 -7.76 -10.67 -9.69
C PHE A 761 -8.51 -11.56 -10.69
N PHE A 762 -8.22 -12.86 -10.79
CA PHE A 762 -9.00 -13.80 -11.61
C PHE A 762 -10.44 -13.99 -11.14
N ARG A 763 -10.78 -13.58 -9.91
CA ARG A 763 -12.15 -13.58 -9.39
C ARG A 763 -12.92 -12.31 -9.76
N ASN A 764 -12.24 -11.23 -10.17
CA ASN A 764 -12.92 -10.00 -10.63
C ASN A 764 -13.34 -10.16 -12.10
N PRO A 765 -14.64 -10.07 -12.44
CA PRO A 765 -15.10 -10.21 -13.82
C PRO A 765 -14.52 -9.15 -14.78
N LEU A 766 -14.14 -7.97 -14.27
CA LEU A 766 -13.52 -6.89 -15.05
C LEU A 766 -12.16 -7.30 -15.65
N PHE A 767 -11.43 -8.23 -15.01
CA PHE A 767 -10.19 -8.80 -15.57
C PHE A 767 -10.43 -9.42 -16.95
N TYR A 768 -11.51 -10.20 -17.10
CA TYR A 768 -11.84 -10.86 -18.37
C TYR A 768 -12.26 -9.85 -19.44
N CYS A 769 -12.91 -8.74 -19.06
CA CYS A 769 -13.21 -7.65 -19.99
C CYS A 769 -11.92 -7.03 -20.56
N PHE A 770 -10.94 -6.70 -19.71
CA PHE A 770 -9.65 -6.17 -20.16
C PHE A 770 -8.85 -7.21 -20.97
N ALA A 771 -8.80 -8.47 -20.51
CA ALA A 771 -8.07 -9.54 -21.18
C ALA A 771 -8.63 -9.85 -22.58
N LEU A 772 -9.97 -9.90 -22.72
CA LEU A 772 -10.64 -10.12 -24.00
C LEU A 772 -10.43 -8.94 -24.95
N ALA A 773 -10.62 -7.71 -24.49
CA ALA A 773 -10.35 -6.51 -25.30
C ALA A 773 -8.88 -6.50 -25.78
N ASN A 774 -7.94 -6.76 -24.88
CA ASN A 774 -6.51 -6.81 -25.20
C ASN A 774 -6.15 -7.93 -26.20
N LEU A 775 -6.76 -9.12 -26.10
CA LEU A 775 -6.55 -10.20 -27.07
C LEU A 775 -7.11 -9.86 -28.46
N LEU A 776 -8.32 -9.28 -28.52
CA LEU A 776 -8.93 -8.82 -29.78
C LEU A 776 -8.11 -7.70 -30.42
N GLN A 777 -7.61 -6.76 -29.60
CA GLN A 777 -6.66 -5.73 -30.05
C GLN A 777 -5.38 -6.36 -30.61
N ALA A 778 -4.82 -7.34 -29.92
CA ALA A 778 -3.59 -8.02 -30.33
C ALA A 778 -3.72 -8.72 -31.70
N LEU A 779 -4.84 -9.38 -31.97
CA LEU A 779 -5.08 -10.13 -33.21
C LEU A 779 -5.03 -9.24 -34.47
N GLY A 780 -5.54 -8.01 -34.37
CA GLY A 780 -5.47 -7.04 -35.47
C GLY A 780 -4.20 -6.17 -35.48
N TYR A 781 -3.62 -5.85 -34.31
CA TYR A 781 -2.55 -4.85 -34.16
C TYR A 781 -1.34 -5.03 -35.10
N TYR A 782 -0.93 -6.26 -35.39
CA TYR A 782 0.27 -6.56 -36.18
C TYR A 782 0.02 -6.61 -37.70
N ILE A 783 -1.24 -6.65 -38.13
CA ILE A 783 -1.60 -6.76 -39.56
C ILE A 783 -1.06 -5.56 -40.37
N PRO A 784 -1.20 -4.29 -39.93
CA PRO A 784 -0.65 -3.15 -40.64
C PRO A 784 0.86 -3.27 -40.88
N SER A 785 1.64 -3.63 -39.85
CA SER A 785 3.10 -3.78 -39.98
C SER A 785 3.53 -4.90 -40.94
N LEU A 786 2.71 -5.94 -41.12
CA LEU A 786 2.99 -7.06 -42.01
C LEU A 786 2.56 -6.79 -43.46
N TYR A 787 1.50 -6.03 -43.68
CA TYR A 787 0.84 -5.95 -45.00
C TYR A 787 0.80 -4.56 -45.65
N LEU A 788 1.07 -3.45 -44.95
CA LEU A 788 1.15 -2.12 -45.59
C LEU A 788 2.22 -2.04 -46.70
N PRO A 789 3.46 -2.53 -46.52
CA PRO A 789 4.45 -2.50 -47.59
C PRO A 789 4.00 -3.32 -48.80
N THR A 790 3.43 -4.49 -48.57
CA THR A 790 2.89 -5.38 -49.63
C THR A 790 1.69 -4.76 -50.36
N TYR A 791 0.83 -4.02 -49.65
CA TYR A 791 -0.29 -3.27 -50.21
C TYR A 791 0.21 -2.09 -51.05
N ALA A 792 1.23 -1.36 -50.58
CA ALA A 792 1.85 -0.27 -51.34
C ALA A 792 2.48 -0.79 -52.65
N THR A 793 3.19 -1.91 -52.61
CA THR A 793 3.71 -2.58 -53.82
C THR A 793 2.59 -3.04 -54.76
N ALA A 794 1.45 -3.50 -54.24
CA ALA A 794 0.28 -3.87 -55.06
C ALA A 794 -0.39 -2.67 -55.76
N LEU A 795 -0.23 -1.45 -55.23
CA LEU A 795 -0.57 -0.19 -55.92
C LEU A 795 0.50 0.28 -56.93
N GLY A 796 1.63 -0.42 -57.06
CA GLY A 796 2.77 0.01 -57.87
C GLY A 796 3.67 1.06 -57.21
N LEU A 797 3.55 1.29 -55.90
CA LEU A 797 4.44 2.17 -55.14
C LEU A 797 5.79 1.48 -54.87
N SER A 798 6.86 2.27 -54.71
CA SER A 798 8.19 1.72 -54.44
C SER A 798 8.30 1.13 -53.03
N GLY A 799 9.25 0.20 -52.84
CA GLY A 799 9.55 -0.35 -51.51
C GLY A 799 9.92 0.74 -50.48
N THR A 800 10.56 1.83 -50.92
CA THR A 800 10.85 3.00 -50.08
C THR A 800 9.58 3.74 -49.61
N MET A 801 8.52 3.79 -50.41
CA MET A 801 7.21 4.31 -49.98
C MET A 801 6.53 3.37 -48.99
N GLY A 802 6.65 2.06 -49.17
CA GLY A 802 6.19 1.06 -48.19
C GLY A 802 6.90 1.20 -46.83
N ALA A 803 8.22 1.42 -46.83
CA ALA A 803 9.01 1.67 -45.63
C ALA A 803 8.65 3.01 -44.97
N LEU A 804 8.40 4.07 -45.75
CA LEU A 804 7.96 5.38 -45.26
C LEU A 804 6.62 5.29 -44.51
N LEU A 805 5.67 4.50 -45.01
CA LEU A 805 4.39 4.25 -44.35
C LEU A 805 4.55 3.56 -42.98
N LEU A 806 5.44 2.55 -42.90
CA LEU A 806 5.76 1.89 -41.64
C LEU A 806 6.45 2.84 -40.64
N ALA A 807 7.37 3.68 -41.11
CA ALA A 807 8.02 4.69 -40.30
C ALA A 807 7.02 5.74 -39.76
N ALA A 808 6.05 6.16 -40.59
CA ALA A 808 4.98 7.07 -40.17
C ALA A 808 4.05 6.43 -39.13
N ASN A 809 3.71 5.15 -39.28
CA ASN A 809 2.98 4.40 -38.25
C ASN A 809 3.76 4.34 -36.93
N ASN A 810 5.06 4.03 -36.98
CA ASN A 810 5.91 3.96 -35.78
C ASN A 810 6.06 5.34 -35.10
N LEU A 811 6.17 6.42 -35.87
CA LEU A 811 6.16 7.79 -35.34
C LEU A 811 4.84 8.12 -34.62
N ALA A 812 3.70 7.73 -35.21
CA ALA A 812 2.39 7.93 -34.58
C ALA A 812 2.19 7.05 -33.33
N VAL A 813 2.77 5.83 -33.30
CA VAL A 813 2.81 4.97 -32.10
C VAL A 813 3.50 5.67 -30.93
N ILE A 814 4.63 6.37 -31.15
CA ILE A 814 5.32 7.17 -30.11
C ILE A 814 4.35 8.20 -29.51
N VAL A 815 3.67 8.97 -30.36
CA VAL A 815 2.72 10.00 -29.92
C VAL A 815 1.56 9.37 -29.15
N GLY A 816 1.04 8.23 -29.61
CA GLY A 816 -0.01 7.47 -28.92
C GLY A 816 0.41 6.96 -27.55
N GLN A 817 1.65 6.45 -27.41
CA GLN A 817 2.21 5.96 -26.15
C GLN A 817 2.36 7.07 -25.11
N LEU A 818 2.91 8.22 -25.52
CA LEU A 818 3.07 9.37 -24.64
C LEU A 818 1.70 9.97 -24.24
N ALA A 819 0.81 10.18 -25.21
CA ALA A 819 -0.50 10.78 -24.97
C ALA A 819 -1.41 9.89 -24.12
N LEU A 820 -1.62 8.63 -24.50
CA LEU A 820 -2.52 7.73 -23.77
C LEU A 820 -1.93 7.33 -22.41
N GLY A 821 -0.60 7.19 -22.31
CA GLY A 821 0.09 7.05 -21.03
C GLY A 821 -0.20 8.22 -20.08
N TYR A 822 0.03 9.46 -20.53
CA TYR A 822 -0.24 10.68 -19.76
C TYR A 822 -1.70 10.84 -19.33
N VAL A 823 -2.64 10.49 -20.21
CA VAL A 823 -4.08 10.58 -19.94
C VAL A 823 -4.55 9.47 -18.99
N SER A 824 -3.99 8.25 -19.08
CA SER A 824 -4.36 7.12 -18.22
C SER A 824 -4.08 7.34 -16.72
N ASP A 825 -3.08 8.16 -16.39
CA ASP A 825 -2.77 8.55 -15.02
C ASP A 825 -3.82 9.54 -14.45
N ARG A 826 -4.52 10.28 -15.31
CA ARG A 826 -5.46 11.37 -14.93
C ARG A 826 -6.94 11.02 -15.04
N VAL A 827 -7.28 9.99 -15.83
CA VAL A 827 -8.66 9.58 -16.07
C VAL A 827 -9.06 8.48 -15.09
N ASN A 828 -10.10 8.74 -14.30
CA ASN A 828 -10.63 7.79 -13.32
C ASN A 828 -11.29 6.56 -13.96
N ASN A 829 -11.69 6.62 -15.24
CA ASN A 829 -12.31 5.50 -15.94
C ASN A 829 -11.54 5.10 -17.21
N VAL A 830 -10.72 4.05 -17.08
CA VAL A 830 -9.84 3.56 -18.15
C VAL A 830 -10.62 2.92 -19.32
N LEU A 831 -11.87 2.49 -19.13
CA LEU A 831 -12.67 1.85 -20.19
C LEU A 831 -13.00 2.80 -21.35
N ILE A 832 -13.11 4.11 -21.08
CA ILE A 832 -13.26 5.12 -22.15
C ILE A 832 -12.00 5.17 -23.04
N LEU A 833 -10.82 4.99 -22.45
CA LEU A 833 -9.55 4.98 -23.21
C LEU A 833 -9.41 3.70 -24.04
N VAL A 834 -9.83 2.55 -23.49
CA VAL A 834 -9.94 1.27 -24.22
C VAL A 834 -10.87 1.38 -25.42
N PHE A 835 -12.05 1.98 -25.23
CA PHE A 835 -13.01 2.25 -26.28
C PHE A 835 -12.43 3.20 -27.34
N ALA A 836 -12.00 4.40 -26.95
CA ALA A 836 -11.54 5.43 -27.88
C ALA A 836 -10.36 4.96 -28.74
N SER A 837 -9.37 4.30 -28.12
CA SER A 837 -8.22 3.70 -28.81
C SER A 837 -8.65 2.65 -29.84
N SER A 838 -9.46 1.67 -29.44
CA SER A 838 -9.84 0.56 -30.31
C SER A 838 -10.85 0.99 -31.40
N PHE A 839 -11.78 1.87 -31.06
CA PHE A 839 -12.80 2.37 -31.99
C PHE A 839 -12.17 3.27 -33.06
N ALA A 840 -11.26 4.18 -32.70
CA ALA A 840 -10.54 4.99 -33.68
C ALA A 840 -9.71 4.12 -34.65
N ALA A 841 -9.07 3.05 -34.15
CA ALA A 841 -8.36 2.09 -35.00
C ALA A 841 -9.29 1.32 -35.95
N SER A 842 -10.49 0.95 -35.48
CA SER A 842 -11.54 0.32 -36.31
C SER A 842 -12.02 1.25 -37.43
N VAL A 843 -12.33 2.52 -37.10
CA VAL A 843 -12.75 3.52 -38.09
C VAL A 843 -11.64 3.79 -39.12
N ALA A 844 -10.39 3.96 -38.68
CA ALA A 844 -9.26 4.11 -39.59
C ALA A 844 -9.09 2.91 -40.54
N SER A 845 -9.30 1.69 -40.02
CA SER A 845 -9.24 0.44 -40.79
C SER A 845 -10.30 0.38 -41.89
N PHE A 846 -11.58 0.52 -41.51
CA PHE A 846 -12.70 0.40 -42.44
C PHE A 846 -12.80 1.57 -43.42
N ALA A 847 -12.69 2.81 -42.94
CA ALA A 847 -12.92 4.00 -43.76
C ALA A 847 -11.69 4.37 -44.60
N VAL A 848 -10.48 4.26 -44.04
CA VAL A 848 -9.26 4.81 -44.67
C VAL A 848 -8.46 3.73 -45.40
N TRP A 849 -8.02 2.65 -44.73
CA TRP A 849 -7.20 1.62 -45.40
C TRP A 849 -8.00 0.90 -46.49
N GLY A 850 -9.24 0.50 -46.19
CA GLY A 850 -10.11 -0.17 -47.15
C GLY A 850 -10.30 0.58 -48.47
N ASN A 851 -10.34 1.91 -48.43
CA ASN A 851 -10.51 2.76 -49.62
C ASN A 851 -9.19 3.36 -50.14
N ALA A 852 -8.03 2.91 -49.63
CA ALA A 852 -6.75 3.50 -49.98
C ALA A 852 -6.28 3.07 -51.39
N ALA A 853 -6.33 3.99 -52.33
CA ALA A 853 -5.90 3.81 -53.73
C ALA A 853 -4.60 4.55 -54.09
N SER A 854 -3.95 5.24 -53.13
CA SER A 854 -2.70 5.97 -53.35
C SER A 854 -1.92 6.17 -52.04
N LEU A 855 -0.73 6.78 -52.11
CA LEU A 855 0.16 6.99 -50.96
C LEU A 855 -0.47 7.86 -49.85
N ALA A 856 -1.24 8.89 -50.21
CA ALA A 856 -1.82 9.83 -49.24
C ALA A 856 -2.84 9.19 -48.26
N PRO A 857 -3.87 8.42 -48.70
CA PRO A 857 -4.76 7.72 -47.77
C PRO A 857 -4.04 6.61 -46.98
N LEU A 858 -3.04 5.93 -47.56
CA LEU A 858 -2.20 5.01 -46.78
C LEU A 858 -1.41 5.72 -45.67
N MET A 859 -0.91 6.93 -45.93
CA MET A 859 -0.23 7.76 -44.94
C MET A 859 -1.19 8.18 -43.81
N ALA A 860 -2.39 8.64 -44.18
CA ALA A 860 -3.43 9.01 -43.23
C ALA A 860 -3.85 7.81 -42.35
N PHE A 861 -4.01 6.62 -42.94
CA PHE A 861 -4.25 5.38 -42.20
C PHE A 861 -3.10 5.06 -41.24
N SER A 862 -1.85 5.09 -41.71
CA SER A 862 -0.66 4.78 -40.91
C SER A 862 -0.54 5.68 -39.68
N LEU A 863 -0.77 6.98 -39.85
CA LEU A 863 -0.77 7.95 -38.75
C LEU A 863 -1.96 7.73 -37.80
N ALA A 864 -3.18 7.56 -38.32
CA ALA A 864 -4.37 7.37 -37.49
C ALA A 864 -4.34 6.06 -36.69
N PHE A 865 -3.96 4.95 -37.33
CA PHE A 865 -3.87 3.64 -36.69
C PHE A 865 -2.74 3.57 -35.68
N GLY A 866 -1.56 4.12 -36.01
CA GLY A 866 -0.42 4.16 -35.08
C GLY A 866 -0.74 4.98 -33.83
N LEU A 867 -1.35 6.16 -33.99
CA LEU A 867 -1.79 7.01 -32.87
C LEU A 867 -2.85 6.31 -32.02
N ALA A 868 -3.86 5.71 -32.66
CA ALA A 868 -4.98 5.06 -31.98
C ALA A 868 -4.53 3.81 -31.20
N THR A 869 -3.67 2.96 -31.77
CA THR A 869 -3.31 1.66 -31.18
C THR A 869 -2.03 1.67 -30.35
N GLY A 870 -1.09 2.59 -30.62
CA GLY A 870 0.21 2.64 -29.96
C GLY A 870 0.12 2.83 -28.45
N GLY A 871 -0.83 3.64 -27.99
CA GLY A 871 -1.05 3.91 -26.57
C GLY A 871 -1.71 2.78 -25.77
N PHE A 872 -2.34 1.79 -26.42
CA PHE A 872 -3.14 0.78 -25.73
C PHE A 872 -2.36 -0.05 -24.69
N PRO A 873 -1.12 -0.52 -24.95
CA PRO A 873 -0.32 -1.23 -23.94
C PRO A 873 0.01 -0.37 -22.71
N CYS A 874 0.03 0.96 -22.85
CA CYS A 874 0.25 1.87 -21.73
C CYS A 874 -0.93 1.90 -20.73
N LEU A 875 -2.07 1.28 -21.07
CA LEU A 875 -3.19 1.07 -20.16
C LEU A 875 -2.99 -0.16 -19.24
N TRP A 876 -2.11 -1.11 -19.57
CA TRP A 876 -1.92 -2.33 -18.77
C TRP A 876 -1.47 -2.06 -17.32
N PRO A 877 -0.55 -1.11 -17.02
CA PRO A 877 -0.23 -0.75 -15.63
C PRO A 877 -1.45 -0.19 -14.87
N LYS A 878 -2.35 0.52 -15.56
CA LYS A 878 -3.60 1.04 -14.99
C LYS A 878 -4.60 -0.09 -14.71
N PHE A 879 -4.75 -1.05 -15.62
CA PHE A 879 -5.54 -2.27 -15.38
C PHE A 879 -5.03 -3.03 -14.15
N GLY A 880 -3.71 -3.17 -14.02
CA GLY A 880 -3.08 -3.76 -12.84
C GLY A 880 -3.47 -3.05 -11.55
N SER A 881 -3.31 -1.72 -11.49
CA SER A 881 -3.67 -0.92 -10.30
C SER A 881 -5.16 -0.88 -9.94
N ILE A 882 -6.04 -1.33 -10.83
CA ILE A 882 -7.49 -1.44 -10.57
C ILE A 882 -7.84 -2.83 -10.02
N LEU A 883 -7.07 -3.87 -10.37
CA LEU A 883 -7.43 -5.26 -10.12
C LEU A 883 -6.59 -5.94 -9.02
N ALA A 884 -5.42 -5.42 -8.68
CA ALA A 884 -4.50 -6.03 -7.71
C ALA A 884 -3.53 -5.02 -7.07
N ASP A 885 -3.11 -5.29 -5.83
CA ASP A 885 -2.12 -4.49 -5.10
C ASP A 885 -0.73 -4.52 -5.76
N ASP A 886 -0.31 -5.68 -6.30
CA ASP A 886 0.83 -5.76 -7.23
C ASP A 886 0.28 -5.73 -8.67
N PRO A 887 0.49 -4.65 -9.45
CA PRO A 887 0.03 -4.57 -10.83
C PRO A 887 0.82 -5.51 -11.78
N GLY A 888 1.95 -6.07 -11.34
CA GLY A 888 2.84 -6.91 -12.14
C GLY A 888 2.18 -8.16 -12.71
N PRO A 889 1.60 -9.06 -11.90
CA PRO A 889 0.91 -10.26 -12.40
C PRO A 889 -0.16 -9.96 -13.46
N VAL A 890 -0.97 -8.91 -13.26
CA VAL A 890 -1.99 -8.48 -14.24
C VAL A 890 -1.34 -8.02 -15.55
N TYR A 891 -0.28 -7.21 -15.50
CA TYR A 891 0.51 -6.86 -16.68
C TYR A 891 1.01 -8.12 -17.39
N GLY A 892 1.49 -9.12 -16.65
CA GLY A 892 1.95 -10.40 -17.20
C GLY A 892 0.89 -11.11 -18.05
N PHE A 893 -0.37 -11.11 -17.61
CA PHE A 893 -1.47 -11.68 -18.40
C PHE A 893 -1.92 -10.81 -19.59
N MET A 894 -1.80 -9.48 -19.50
CA MET A 894 -2.04 -8.61 -20.66
C MET A 894 -0.94 -8.77 -21.72
N ALA A 895 0.32 -8.88 -21.29
CA ALA A 895 1.43 -9.25 -22.16
C ALA A 895 1.19 -10.62 -22.80
N PHE A 896 0.79 -11.65 -22.04
CA PHE A 896 0.45 -12.97 -22.57
C PHE A 896 -0.62 -12.90 -23.67
N GLY A 897 -1.73 -12.20 -23.43
CA GLY A 897 -2.78 -12.00 -24.44
C GLY A 897 -2.27 -11.30 -25.70
N LYS A 898 -1.33 -10.36 -25.57
CA LYS A 898 -0.66 -9.71 -26.70
C LYS A 898 0.19 -10.70 -27.51
N GLY A 899 0.96 -11.57 -26.82
CA GLY A 899 1.79 -12.60 -27.44
C GLY A 899 0.98 -13.68 -28.16
N VAL A 900 -0.16 -14.09 -27.59
CA VAL A 900 -1.11 -14.99 -28.25
C VAL A 900 -1.68 -14.35 -29.53
N GLY A 901 -2.06 -13.08 -29.50
CA GLY A 901 -2.49 -12.38 -30.72
C GLY A 901 -1.38 -12.35 -31.78
N ASN A 902 -0.18 -11.93 -31.40
CA ASN A 902 0.98 -11.81 -32.30
C ASN A 902 1.34 -13.12 -33.03
N ILE A 903 1.41 -14.24 -32.30
CA ILE A 903 1.75 -15.54 -32.91
C ILE A 903 0.63 -16.07 -33.83
N LEU A 904 -0.62 -15.71 -33.55
CA LEU A 904 -1.79 -16.12 -34.35
C LEU A 904 -2.04 -15.20 -35.55
N THR A 905 -1.64 -13.92 -35.51
CA THR A 905 -1.88 -12.98 -36.61
C THR A 905 -1.39 -13.54 -37.94
N GLY A 906 -0.16 -14.06 -38.04
CA GLY A 906 0.39 -14.61 -39.28
C GLY A 906 -0.43 -15.77 -39.88
N PRO A 907 -0.65 -16.88 -39.13
CA PRO A 907 -1.50 -17.99 -39.58
C PRO A 907 -2.95 -17.61 -39.92
N ILE A 908 -3.51 -16.59 -39.26
CA ILE A 908 -4.88 -16.11 -39.54
C ILE A 908 -4.91 -15.20 -40.79
N SER A 909 -3.92 -14.33 -40.97
CA SER A 909 -3.88 -13.37 -42.07
C SER A 909 -3.49 -13.99 -43.41
N ALA A 910 -2.65 -15.04 -43.41
CA ALA A 910 -2.20 -15.71 -44.63
C ALA A 910 -3.35 -16.25 -45.53
N PRO A 911 -4.36 -17.01 -45.04
CA PRO A 911 -5.47 -17.47 -45.87
C PRO A 911 -6.41 -16.34 -46.32
N LEU A 912 -6.50 -15.23 -45.57
CA LEU A 912 -7.29 -14.05 -45.94
C LEU A 912 -6.72 -13.30 -47.16
N MET A 913 -5.49 -13.63 -47.58
CA MET A 913 -4.72 -12.98 -48.65
C MET A 913 -4.66 -13.79 -49.96
N ALA A 914 -5.51 -14.81 -50.09
CA ALA A 914 -5.52 -15.77 -51.21
C ALA A 914 -6.12 -15.24 -52.53
N GLY A 915 -6.74 -14.06 -52.53
CA GLY A 915 -7.34 -13.45 -53.73
C GLY A 915 -6.32 -12.88 -54.73
N ALA A 916 -6.78 -12.61 -55.95
CA ALA A 916 -6.04 -11.84 -56.95
C ALA A 916 -6.12 -10.33 -56.65
N VAL A 917 -5.10 -9.57 -57.05
CA VAL A 917 -5.13 -8.10 -56.96
C VAL A 917 -6.06 -7.55 -58.04
N GLY A 918 -6.98 -6.69 -57.64
CA GLY A 918 -7.95 -6.02 -58.52
C GLY A 918 -8.25 -4.59 -58.06
N SER A 919 -9.38 -4.06 -58.50
CA SER A 919 -9.86 -2.70 -58.19
C SER A 919 -10.99 -2.71 -57.16
N GLY A 920 -11.01 -1.73 -56.26
CA GLY A 920 -12.07 -1.58 -55.26
C GLY A 920 -11.53 -1.65 -53.83
N TYR A 921 -12.41 -1.96 -52.87
CA TYR A 921 -12.06 -2.04 -51.46
C TYR A 921 -10.92 -3.05 -51.24
N GLY A 922 -9.87 -2.65 -50.53
CA GLY A 922 -8.71 -3.50 -50.24
C GLY A 922 -8.02 -4.11 -51.48
N LEU A 923 -8.20 -3.52 -52.67
CA LEU A 923 -7.77 -4.10 -53.96
C LEU A 923 -8.30 -5.53 -54.21
N GLY A 924 -9.43 -5.90 -53.60
CA GLY A 924 -9.99 -7.25 -53.56
C GLY A 924 -9.16 -8.24 -52.73
N ARG A 925 -7.85 -8.37 -53.02
CA ARG A 925 -6.94 -9.30 -52.34
C ARG A 925 -6.83 -9.07 -50.83
N PHE A 926 -6.86 -7.82 -50.38
CA PHE A 926 -6.71 -7.46 -48.96
C PHE A 926 -8.07 -7.15 -48.30
N GLU A 927 -9.20 -7.20 -49.03
CA GLU A 927 -10.52 -6.93 -48.47
C GLU A 927 -10.84 -7.81 -47.24
N PRO A 928 -10.72 -9.15 -47.29
CA PRO A 928 -11.01 -10.00 -46.13
C PRO A 928 -10.10 -9.70 -44.93
N LEU A 929 -8.85 -9.32 -45.20
CA LEU A 929 -7.86 -8.96 -44.19
C LEU A 929 -8.21 -7.64 -43.49
N ILE A 930 -8.60 -6.61 -44.24
CA ILE A 930 -8.96 -5.29 -43.70
C ILE A 930 -10.31 -5.37 -42.96
N LEU A 931 -11.26 -6.15 -43.45
CA LEU A 931 -12.52 -6.42 -42.76
C LEU A 931 -12.29 -7.15 -41.42
N TYR A 932 -11.42 -8.17 -41.41
CA TYR A 932 -11.03 -8.88 -40.19
C TYR A 932 -10.38 -7.93 -39.16
N LEU A 933 -9.38 -7.15 -39.60
CA LEU A 933 -8.69 -6.13 -38.80
C LEU A 933 -9.69 -5.15 -38.15
N GLY A 934 -10.54 -4.51 -38.96
CA GLY A 934 -11.51 -3.52 -38.49
C GLY A 934 -12.53 -4.12 -37.51
N SER A 935 -12.93 -5.38 -37.74
CA SER A 935 -13.83 -6.12 -36.85
C SER A 935 -13.16 -6.45 -35.50
N MET A 936 -11.91 -6.92 -35.51
CA MET A 936 -11.16 -7.18 -34.26
C MET A 936 -10.97 -5.91 -33.43
N MET A 937 -10.66 -4.77 -34.08
CA MET A 937 -10.62 -3.46 -33.42
C MET A 937 -11.99 -3.03 -32.86
N LEU A 938 -13.07 -3.25 -33.61
CA LEU A 938 -14.43 -2.90 -33.17
C LEU A 938 -14.84 -3.74 -31.95
N CYS A 939 -14.64 -5.06 -32.00
CA CYS A 939 -14.91 -5.96 -30.89
C CYS A 939 -14.02 -5.65 -29.66
N SER A 940 -12.77 -5.22 -29.84
CA SER A 940 -11.93 -4.70 -28.74
C SER A 940 -12.57 -3.47 -28.06
N SER A 941 -13.15 -2.54 -28.82
CA SER A 941 -13.83 -1.37 -28.23
C SER A 941 -15.01 -1.73 -27.34
N LEU A 942 -15.69 -2.85 -27.62
CA LEU A 942 -16.79 -3.39 -26.80
C LEU A 942 -16.33 -3.82 -25.39
N GLY A 943 -15.02 -3.80 -25.09
CA GLY A 943 -14.51 -3.90 -23.72
C GLY A 943 -15.15 -2.88 -22.76
N ILE A 944 -15.66 -1.74 -23.26
CA ILE A 944 -16.45 -0.77 -22.48
C ILE A 944 -17.76 -1.33 -21.93
N MET A 945 -18.27 -2.46 -22.44
CA MET A 945 -19.41 -3.17 -21.86
C MET A 945 -19.12 -3.68 -20.44
N GLY A 946 -17.87 -3.71 -19.98
CA GLY A 946 -17.49 -3.88 -18.58
C GLY A 946 -17.80 -2.68 -17.66
N TRP A 947 -18.31 -1.56 -18.20
CA TRP A 947 -18.64 -0.34 -17.46
C TRP A 947 -19.59 -0.54 -16.26
N PRO A 948 -20.64 -1.39 -16.32
CA PRO A 948 -21.48 -1.65 -15.15
C PRO A 948 -20.70 -2.29 -14.01
N LEU A 949 -19.76 -3.19 -14.32
CA LEU A 949 -18.88 -3.84 -13.32
C LEU A 949 -17.96 -2.80 -12.68
N PHE A 950 -17.31 -1.96 -13.49
CA PHE A 950 -16.46 -0.87 -13.00
C PHE A 950 -17.22 0.15 -12.12
N ARG A 951 -18.50 0.40 -12.40
CA ARG A 951 -19.38 1.22 -11.54
C ARG A 951 -19.79 0.53 -10.23
N HIS A 952 -19.79 -0.79 -10.17
CA HIS A 952 -20.04 -1.54 -8.93
C HIS A 952 -18.79 -1.57 -8.03
N ASP A 953 -17.60 -1.71 -8.61
CA ASP A 953 -16.34 -1.66 -7.86
C ASP A 953 -16.09 -0.24 -7.29
N ASN A 954 -16.34 0.84 -8.04
CA ASN A 954 -16.27 2.22 -7.52
C ASN A 954 -17.40 2.61 -6.51
N LYS A 955 -18.26 1.66 -6.12
CA LYS A 955 -19.30 1.83 -5.09
C LYS A 955 -19.06 0.94 -3.85
N ARG A 956 -17.94 0.23 -3.83
CA ARG A 956 -17.43 -0.56 -2.71
C ARG A 956 -16.17 0.10 -2.15
#